data_AF-A0A1V0UCR2-F1
#
_entry.id   AF-A0A1V0UCR2-F1
#
_cell.length_a   1.000
_cell.length_b   1.000
_cell.length_c   1.000
_cell.angle_alpha   90.00
_cell.angle_beta   90.00
_cell.angle_gamma   90.00
#
_symmetry.space_group_name_H-M   'P 1'
#
loop_
_entity.id
_entity.type
_entity.pdbx_description
1 polymer ?
#
loop_
_entity_poly.entity_id
_entity_poly.type
_entity_poly.pdbx_seq_one_letter_code
_entity_poly.pdbx_strand_id
1 'polypeptide(L)'
;MTPALFGRDHPAGVLRSEIGRATDSHGGLVLVTGEAGIGKSTLVTDAAHEARRRGALVVGGSCWDSDNTPGYWPWVQILRGLRRSATAVEWAAAQEASDGRLAALLGDPVRAASGGVEVPGLGALPPPGSGEAPGTTAGMQGAPPSSGHPEPSGPPGSSDSPGPSVSSGSPGTPGTSGPPAPSVSFGSPGGGGPVDGADAFGLFDAVTTALVTLSQSRPLVVVLDDLHSADPSSLRLLEFVAQHAWFERLLLIGTYRDVEVEGTGHPLQPLILPLVSRATATLTLTGLGRDEVGALMAVTTGREPAPELVDEVHRRTGGNPFFVEQTARLWHSGSPVSTIPPGVREAVRQRLALLPDPVVALLTSAALLGREFRRQVLAVVHGAPVPHVDRLLESAVVARVLVPRPTGQFAFAHDLLRETLYASLDDAEARDRHAAAVRALDAHGGLGDALRPGALARHAHLAGGALEPGRRIDLLLEAARDASGRLADEEAIGHYRRALAIASGTPGAPEGPGREPDLRRSALIGLDLAGQLRHVGERAEARRLLDQVVARARELDEPELLARVAITLYRDGFLSDHDASTKGLLAEAHRGITGKEGQDGLSDDRLAQELTIHIMAVARRGSDDEALAFSLWARHDSVWGIGSAVERLALTDELTVVGRRTGHQDMELHAAAMRWVALLELGDPAFLDQYRTFARLAELTELPWFALGAAVDAGLIASLQGRFAEATAALGDDALSLEGCDRATFGFMGHHLHWALHLLRGHFVEAEEVLRGLRGSGYPCPGLLEAVTAVEQGDAAPALRLIAEHADRPAPYPRAYLPLWLRLLAQTAALTGDPRLIARAEDELTPYTGQWIVSLSGCDISGPVDLWLGMLAAARDDRDAAAAALIEAAASSDRLGARPWAVRSRLHLAQVLLARGGADDEARRLLHDVAREAGELALDHWASEAAAALRTASAPASAGPRQNRAENRAADRTDDRPTEPTKPTESTRPTDSTEPTEPVTPAAHAEFRRNGPVWQLGWGGVTVHVPDAKGLRDLHSLLGLPGTDVPAVRLLAPEGGELVLAAGQLGGDPVLDDEAKRRYKQHLDRLDAAMDRAAARDDARQVEAYGRERQALLDELRTAAGLGGRARRLGDQTERARKTVTARIRDTLRKLDPLHPALAAHLRASVTTGTTCAYRPHPPPDWQL
;
A
#
# COMPACT_ATOMS: atom_id res chain seq x y z
N MET A 1 42.13 -9.29 14.31
CA MET A 1 41.64 -8.43 13.21
C MET A 1 40.47 -7.62 13.75
N THR A 2 40.28 -6.37 13.33
CA THR A 2 39.06 -5.62 13.66
C THR A 2 37.88 -6.21 12.87
N PRO A 3 36.67 -6.38 13.43
CA PRO A 3 35.49 -6.67 12.63
C PRO A 3 35.25 -5.55 11.62
N ALA A 4 34.81 -5.89 10.41
CA ALA A 4 34.47 -4.89 9.40
C ALA A 4 33.18 -4.13 9.80
N LEU A 5 33.18 -2.81 9.67
CA LEU A 5 31.99 -1.99 9.83
C LEU A 5 31.29 -1.85 8.46
N PHE A 6 30.08 -2.41 8.36
CA PHE A 6 29.19 -2.22 7.22
C PHE A 6 28.17 -1.13 7.56
N GLY A 7 27.92 -0.16 6.66
CA GLY A 7 26.85 0.83 6.80
C GLY A 7 26.93 1.80 7.99
N ARG A 8 28.08 1.87 8.68
CA ARG A 8 28.25 2.69 9.90
C ARG A 8 29.10 3.95 9.68
N ASP A 9 29.35 4.37 8.44
CA ASP A 9 30.22 5.51 8.13
C ASP A 9 29.82 6.82 8.82
N HIS A 10 28.52 7.13 8.89
CA HIS A 10 28.04 8.33 9.58
C HIS A 10 28.16 8.22 11.11
N PRO A 11 27.62 7.19 11.80
CA PRO A 11 27.86 7.00 13.24
C PRO A 11 29.35 6.92 13.63
N ALA A 12 30.18 6.23 12.84
CA ALA A 12 31.63 6.18 13.04
C ALA A 12 32.31 7.52 12.71
N GLY A 13 31.75 8.32 11.80
CA GLY A 13 32.16 9.70 11.53
C GLY A 13 31.93 10.62 12.73
N VAL A 14 30.75 10.56 13.34
CA VAL A 14 30.43 11.31 14.56
C VAL A 14 31.34 10.87 15.72
N LEU A 15 31.49 9.56 15.97
CA LEU A 15 32.40 9.06 17.01
C LEU A 15 33.87 9.49 16.75
N ARG A 16 34.34 9.48 15.50
CA ARG A 16 35.68 10.02 15.13
C ARG A 16 35.84 11.52 15.38
N SER A 17 34.75 12.30 15.25
CA SER A 17 34.71 13.73 15.57
C SER A 17 34.79 13.95 17.08
N GLU A 18 33.98 13.23 17.87
CA GLU A 18 33.94 13.35 19.32
C GLU A 18 35.23 12.86 19.99
N ILE A 19 35.83 11.78 19.47
CA ILE A 19 37.18 11.33 19.86
C ILE A 19 38.23 12.39 19.52
N GLY A 20 38.12 13.07 18.37
CA GLY A 20 38.99 14.20 18.01
C GLY A 20 38.89 15.33 19.02
N ARG A 21 37.68 15.84 19.27
CA ARG A 21 37.41 16.86 20.28
C ARG A 21 37.98 16.50 21.67
N ALA A 22 37.74 15.28 22.13
CA ALA A 22 38.26 14.80 23.42
C ALA A 22 39.80 14.67 23.44
N THR A 23 40.41 14.38 22.30
CA THR A 23 41.88 14.36 22.14
C THR A 23 42.47 15.77 22.25
N ASP A 24 41.85 16.72 21.54
CA ASP A 24 42.41 18.05 21.28
C ASP A 24 42.03 19.10 22.33
N SER A 25 40.89 18.95 23.01
CA SER A 25 40.31 19.98 23.89
C SER A 25 39.51 19.43 25.07
N HIS A 26 38.32 18.91 24.80
CA HIS A 26 37.31 18.49 25.77
C HIS A 26 36.36 17.46 25.17
N GLY A 27 35.89 16.52 25.98
CA GLY A 27 35.01 15.43 25.54
C GLY A 27 33.52 15.75 25.76
N GLY A 28 32.83 14.88 26.50
CA GLY A 28 31.37 14.90 26.67
C GLY A 28 30.77 13.50 26.81
N LEU A 29 29.45 13.39 26.66
CA LEU A 29 28.71 12.11 26.68
C LEU A 29 28.16 11.80 25.28
N VAL A 30 28.43 10.61 24.77
CA VAL A 30 27.77 10.07 23.57
C VAL A 30 26.96 8.84 23.96
N LEU A 31 25.71 8.77 23.51
CA LEU A 31 24.87 7.58 23.67
C LEU A 31 24.70 6.87 22.32
N VAL A 32 24.84 5.54 22.30
CA VAL A 32 24.61 4.70 21.13
C VAL A 32 23.41 3.80 21.42
N THR A 33 22.34 3.96 20.65
CA THR A 33 21.07 3.27 20.91
C THR A 33 20.56 2.53 19.67
N GLY A 34 19.44 1.81 19.81
CA GLY A 34 18.89 0.90 18.83
C GLY A 34 18.75 -0.53 19.35
N GLU A 35 18.25 -1.41 18.50
CA GLU A 35 17.74 -2.73 18.88
C GLU A 35 18.82 -3.74 19.33
N ALA A 36 18.38 -4.90 19.82
CA ALA A 36 19.26 -6.05 20.04
C ALA A 36 19.88 -6.52 18.70
N GLY A 37 21.16 -6.90 18.72
CA GLY A 37 21.88 -7.36 17.52
C GLY A 37 22.27 -6.29 16.50
N ILE A 38 21.85 -5.03 16.69
CA ILE A 38 22.01 -3.95 15.67
C ILE A 38 23.45 -3.46 15.43
N GLY A 39 24.43 -3.98 16.19
CA GLY A 39 25.87 -3.68 16.03
C GLY A 39 26.43 -2.56 16.92
N LYS A 40 25.74 -2.19 18.03
CA LYS A 40 26.20 -1.14 18.97
C LYS A 40 27.62 -1.38 19.48
N SER A 41 27.87 -2.52 20.13
CA SER A 41 29.18 -2.87 20.69
C SER A 41 30.27 -3.00 19.61
N THR A 42 29.91 -3.41 18.38
CA THR A 42 30.84 -3.45 17.24
C THR A 42 31.33 -2.05 16.85
N LEU A 43 30.40 -1.09 16.73
CA LEU A 43 30.71 0.32 16.44
C LEU A 43 31.58 0.94 17.55
N VAL A 44 31.21 0.71 18.81
CA VAL A 44 31.94 1.26 19.96
C VAL A 44 33.31 0.58 20.14
N THR A 45 33.47 -0.68 19.74
CA THR A 45 34.77 -1.37 19.73
C THR A 45 35.75 -0.77 18.72
N ASP A 46 35.31 -0.44 17.50
CA ASP A 46 36.20 0.26 16.55
C ASP A 46 36.49 1.69 16.98
N ALA A 47 35.50 2.42 17.52
CA ALA A 47 35.71 3.74 18.10
C ALA A 47 36.75 3.69 19.25
N ALA A 48 36.69 2.67 20.11
CA ALA A 48 37.69 2.42 21.14
C ALA A 48 39.08 2.08 20.57
N HIS A 49 39.15 1.43 19.39
CA HIS A 49 40.41 1.19 18.69
C HIS A 49 40.98 2.46 18.05
N GLU A 50 40.14 3.32 17.49
CA GLU A 50 40.53 4.63 16.96
C GLU A 50 41.05 5.57 18.06
N ALA A 51 40.36 5.64 19.19
CA ALA A 51 40.80 6.42 20.35
C ALA A 51 42.20 5.97 20.84
N ARG A 52 42.45 4.65 20.91
CA ARG A 52 43.81 4.12 21.21
C ARG A 52 44.84 4.51 20.16
N ARG A 53 44.50 4.49 18.86
CA ARG A 53 45.39 4.96 17.77
C ARG A 53 45.78 6.44 17.90
N ARG A 54 44.90 7.26 18.48
CA ARG A 54 45.13 8.69 18.77
C ARG A 54 45.79 8.96 20.14
N GLY A 55 46.25 7.91 20.85
CA GLY A 55 46.95 8.04 22.13
C GLY A 55 46.04 8.18 23.36
N ALA A 56 44.72 8.06 23.20
CA ALA A 56 43.81 8.08 24.34
C ALA A 56 43.94 6.81 25.19
N LEU A 57 43.83 6.97 26.50
CA LEU A 57 43.57 5.88 27.44
C LEU A 57 42.11 5.41 27.26
N VAL A 58 41.87 4.12 27.02
CA VAL A 58 40.52 3.61 26.73
C VAL A 58 40.18 2.40 27.59
N VAL A 59 39.22 2.60 28.49
CA VAL A 59 38.70 1.62 29.45
C VAL A 59 37.20 1.42 29.24
N GLY A 60 36.64 0.37 29.84
CA GLY A 60 35.19 0.21 29.84
C GLY A 60 34.67 -0.80 30.87
N GLY A 61 33.36 -0.79 31.03
CA GLY A 61 32.58 -1.76 31.79
C GLY A 61 31.32 -2.17 31.03
N SER A 62 30.72 -3.27 31.45
CA SER A 62 29.48 -3.83 30.90
C SER A 62 28.48 -4.03 32.03
N CYS A 63 27.26 -3.53 31.84
CA CYS A 63 26.20 -3.65 32.82
C CYS A 63 25.58 -5.06 32.75
N TRP A 64 25.13 -5.59 33.89
CA TRP A 64 24.67 -6.98 34.03
C TRP A 64 23.51 -7.04 35.02
N ASP A 65 22.35 -7.45 34.53
CA ASP A 65 21.17 -7.67 35.37
C ASP A 65 21.22 -9.06 36.00
N SER A 66 21.46 -9.12 37.31
CA SER A 66 21.40 -10.34 38.11
C SER A 66 21.33 -10.01 39.61
N ASP A 67 20.64 -10.83 40.40
CA ASP A 67 20.47 -10.63 41.85
C ASP A 67 21.79 -10.60 42.64
N ASN A 68 22.90 -11.07 42.04
CA ASN A 68 24.24 -11.10 42.64
C ASN A 68 25.19 -10.01 42.09
N THR A 69 24.73 -9.12 41.20
CA THR A 69 25.57 -8.04 40.66
C THR A 69 25.87 -7.00 41.76
N PRO A 70 27.14 -6.69 42.08
CA PRO A 70 27.46 -5.64 43.05
C PRO A 70 26.99 -4.25 42.57
N GLY A 71 26.48 -3.41 43.48
CA GLY A 71 26.20 -2.02 43.16
C GLY A 71 27.45 -1.30 42.63
N TYR A 72 27.27 -0.42 41.63
CA TYR A 72 28.37 0.26 40.92
C TYR A 72 29.31 -0.67 40.10
N TRP A 73 28.94 -1.92 39.83
CA TRP A 73 29.78 -2.88 39.09
C TRP A 73 30.50 -2.34 37.83
N PRO A 74 29.85 -1.65 36.87
CA PRO A 74 30.56 -1.10 35.71
C PRO A 74 31.63 -0.07 36.09
N TRP A 75 31.41 0.72 37.14
CA TRP A 75 32.41 1.66 37.67
C TRP A 75 33.57 0.96 38.37
N VAL A 76 33.32 -0.15 39.06
CA VAL A 76 34.36 -1.04 39.60
C VAL A 76 35.23 -1.60 38.47
N GLN A 77 34.62 -2.01 37.34
CA GLN A 77 35.36 -2.47 36.16
C GLN A 77 36.22 -1.35 35.54
N ILE A 78 35.67 -0.14 35.40
CA ILE A 78 36.37 1.05 34.89
C ILE A 78 37.59 1.39 35.76
N LEU A 79 37.42 1.52 37.08
CA LEU A 79 38.52 1.84 38.00
C LEU A 79 39.61 0.75 37.99
N ARG A 80 39.22 -0.53 37.92
CA ARG A 80 40.17 -1.64 37.74
C ARG A 80 40.85 -1.62 36.37
N GLY A 81 40.18 -1.12 35.32
CA GLY A 81 40.77 -0.83 34.01
C GLY A 81 41.85 0.24 34.12
N LEU A 82 41.50 1.40 34.70
CA LEU A 82 42.40 2.53 34.89
C LEU A 82 43.64 2.14 35.70
N ARG A 83 43.48 1.45 36.84
CA ARG A 83 44.60 0.97 37.69
C ARG A 83 45.58 0.04 36.96
N ARG A 84 45.19 -0.59 35.85
CA ARG A 84 46.04 -1.47 35.02
C ARG A 84 46.63 -0.77 33.79
N SER A 85 46.19 0.45 33.46
CA SER A 85 46.46 1.11 32.17
C SER A 85 46.98 2.55 32.31
N ALA A 86 46.81 3.16 33.48
CA ALA A 86 47.58 4.30 33.96
C ALA A 86 48.99 3.86 34.39
N THR A 87 49.95 4.77 34.31
CA THR A 87 51.25 4.63 34.95
C THR A 87 51.11 4.72 36.48
N ALA A 88 52.11 4.26 37.22
CA ALA A 88 52.12 4.34 38.68
C ALA A 88 52.01 5.79 39.21
N VAL A 89 52.51 6.78 38.45
CA VAL A 89 52.44 8.21 38.80
C VAL A 89 51.04 8.78 38.51
N GLU A 90 50.49 8.52 37.31
CA GLU A 90 49.12 8.90 36.96
C GLU A 90 48.10 8.33 37.97
N TRP A 91 48.24 7.05 38.34
CA TRP A 91 47.34 6.41 39.29
C TRP A 91 47.53 6.90 40.73
N ALA A 92 48.76 7.18 41.17
CA ALA A 92 49.01 7.76 42.49
C ALA A 92 48.37 9.15 42.62
N ALA A 93 48.56 10.01 41.62
CA ALA A 93 47.95 11.35 41.59
C ALA A 93 46.42 11.29 41.63
N ALA A 94 45.80 10.38 40.87
CA ALA A 94 44.36 10.15 40.90
C ALA A 94 43.87 9.61 42.25
N GLN A 95 44.64 8.74 42.92
CA GLN A 95 44.28 8.18 44.22
C GLN A 95 44.44 9.20 45.37
N GLU A 96 45.43 10.09 45.28
CA GLU A 96 45.65 11.21 46.20
C GLU A 96 44.57 12.29 46.04
N ALA A 97 44.26 12.71 44.80
CA ALA A 97 43.22 13.69 44.52
C ALA A 97 41.80 13.24 44.91
N SER A 98 41.55 11.92 45.00
CA SER A 98 40.27 11.33 45.40
C SER A 98 40.14 11.03 46.90
N ASP A 99 40.97 11.63 47.78
CA ASP A 99 41.02 11.38 49.23
C ASP A 99 41.12 9.88 49.62
N GLY A 100 41.68 9.04 48.73
CA GLY A 100 41.69 7.58 48.89
C GLY A 100 40.31 6.88 48.82
N ARG A 101 39.19 7.60 48.65
CA ARG A 101 37.81 7.05 48.68
C ARG A 101 37.56 5.96 47.62
N LEU A 102 38.33 5.96 46.53
CA LEU A 102 38.30 4.92 45.49
C LEU A 102 38.51 3.49 46.03
N ALA A 103 39.17 3.35 47.18
CA ALA A 103 39.36 2.06 47.85
C ALA A 103 38.04 1.31 48.13
N ALA A 104 36.95 2.04 48.41
CA ALA A 104 35.63 1.49 48.69
C ALA A 104 35.04 0.70 47.50
N LEU A 105 35.26 1.16 46.25
CA LEU A 105 34.84 0.44 45.04
C LEU A 105 35.84 -0.65 44.61
N LEU A 106 37.12 -0.47 44.91
CA LEU A 106 38.16 -1.42 44.48
C LEU A 106 38.23 -2.66 45.38
N GLY A 107 37.92 -2.52 46.67
CA GLY A 107 38.09 -3.53 47.71
C GLY A 107 39.47 -3.50 48.37
N ASP A 108 40.21 -2.40 48.24
CA ASP A 108 41.53 -2.23 48.86
C ASP A 108 41.38 -1.78 50.33
N PRO A 109 42.18 -2.27 51.29
CA PRO A 109 42.05 -1.90 52.70
C PRO A 109 42.50 -0.46 52.96
N VAL A 110 41.60 0.39 53.45
CA VAL A 110 41.85 1.80 53.76
C VAL A 110 42.90 1.94 54.87
N ARG A 111 44.07 2.51 54.53
CA ARG A 111 45.06 2.95 55.51
C ARG A 111 44.72 4.36 56.00
N ALA A 112 44.11 4.44 57.19
CA ALA A 112 43.93 5.72 57.87
C ALA A 112 45.29 6.35 58.21
N ALA A 113 45.47 7.63 57.91
CA ALA A 113 46.66 8.39 58.21
C ALA A 113 46.42 9.33 59.40
N SER A 114 47.24 9.20 60.45
CA SER A 114 47.34 10.17 61.54
C SER A 114 48.75 10.16 62.14
N GLY A 115 49.30 11.34 62.38
CA GLY A 115 50.66 11.52 62.93
C GLY A 115 50.75 11.16 64.41
N GLY A 116 51.92 10.72 64.86
CA GLY A 116 52.14 10.24 66.23
C GLY A 116 52.83 11.25 67.17
N VAL A 117 52.92 10.85 68.44
CA VAL A 117 53.81 11.42 69.47
C VAL A 117 54.36 10.25 70.30
N GLU A 118 55.68 10.21 70.52
CA GLU A 118 56.33 9.26 71.43
C GLU A 118 56.47 9.85 72.84
N VAL A 119 56.34 9.03 73.89
CA VAL A 119 57.42 8.68 74.85
C VAL A 119 57.02 7.39 75.66
N PRO A 120 57.94 6.69 76.37
CA PRO A 120 57.90 5.21 76.44
C PRO A 120 57.59 4.59 77.82
N GLY A 121 57.32 3.27 77.85
CA GLY A 121 57.13 2.46 79.08
C GLY A 121 57.35 0.94 78.90
N LEU A 122 58.39 0.41 79.55
CA LEU A 122 58.92 -0.97 79.49
C LEU A 122 57.98 -2.15 79.86
N GLY A 123 58.20 -3.30 79.20
CA GLY A 123 57.92 -4.67 79.70
C GLY A 123 56.67 -5.38 79.12
N ALA A 124 56.63 -6.71 78.92
CA ALA A 124 57.66 -7.76 79.03
C ALA A 124 57.30 -8.99 78.14
N LEU A 125 58.18 -10.01 78.04
CA LEU A 125 58.06 -11.16 77.13
C LEU A 125 57.05 -12.24 77.60
N PRO A 126 56.44 -13.00 76.67
CA PRO A 126 56.01 -14.39 76.88
C PRO A 126 57.13 -15.42 76.54
N PRO A 127 57.15 -16.64 77.13
CA PRO A 127 58.16 -17.68 76.85
C PRO A 127 57.89 -18.53 75.57
N PRO A 128 58.84 -19.37 75.11
CA PRO A 128 58.84 -19.94 73.75
C PRO A 128 58.75 -21.49 73.65
N GLY A 129 58.63 -21.98 72.41
CA GLY A 129 59.02 -23.33 71.96
C GLY A 129 57.87 -24.22 71.46
N SER A 130 58.10 -25.27 70.64
CA SER A 130 59.27 -25.65 69.81
C SER A 130 58.92 -26.92 69.01
N GLY A 131 59.47 -27.11 67.80
CA GLY A 131 59.22 -28.27 66.92
C GLY A 131 59.00 -27.83 65.46
N GLU A 132 60.05 -27.54 64.68
CA GLU A 132 60.88 -28.49 63.92
C GLU A 132 60.25 -28.97 62.59
N ALA A 133 60.81 -28.46 61.48
CA ALA A 133 60.84 -29.09 60.16
C ALA A 133 62.09 -30.03 60.09
N PRO A 134 62.43 -30.79 59.01
CA PRO A 134 62.19 -30.60 57.55
C PRO A 134 61.48 -31.84 56.91
N GLY A 135 61.29 -32.01 55.58
CA GLY A 135 61.58 -31.23 54.37
C GLY A 135 62.17 -32.11 53.23
N THR A 136 62.19 -31.62 51.97
CA THR A 136 62.89 -32.21 50.77
C THR A 136 62.39 -33.60 50.26
N THR A 137 62.53 -34.07 49.00
CA THR A 137 62.85 -33.50 47.64
C THR A 137 62.52 -34.51 46.52
N ALA A 138 62.14 -34.02 45.33
CA ALA A 138 62.46 -34.50 43.95
C ALA A 138 62.15 -35.96 43.45
N GLY A 139 61.98 -36.10 42.12
CA GLY A 139 61.87 -37.37 41.37
C GLY A 139 60.56 -37.49 40.55
N MET A 140 60.41 -37.22 39.24
CA MET A 140 61.20 -37.35 38.00
C MET A 140 60.82 -38.57 37.12
N GLN A 141 60.26 -38.28 35.93
CA GLN A 141 60.16 -39.10 34.69
C GLN A 141 59.24 -40.36 34.62
N GLY A 142 58.63 -40.54 33.43
CA GLY A 142 57.83 -41.70 32.99
C GLY A 142 56.92 -41.33 31.81
N ALA A 143 56.85 -42.15 30.73
CA ALA A 143 56.16 -41.80 29.47
C ALA A 143 55.25 -42.95 28.92
N PRO A 144 54.90 -43.10 27.61
CA PRO A 144 53.49 -43.22 27.17
C PRO A 144 53.25 -44.54 26.36
N PRO A 145 52.44 -44.66 25.27
CA PRO A 145 51.18 -44.03 24.80
C PRO A 145 50.08 -45.08 24.39
N SER A 146 49.04 -44.67 23.63
CA SER A 146 48.20 -45.47 22.67
C SER A 146 47.17 -46.49 23.24
N SER A 147 46.07 -46.92 22.58
CA SER A 147 45.28 -46.46 21.39
C SER A 147 44.01 -47.34 21.20
N GLY A 148 42.95 -46.88 20.50
CA GLY A 148 41.97 -47.80 19.85
C GLY A 148 40.49 -47.35 19.73
N HIS A 149 39.94 -47.43 18.51
CA HIS A 149 38.50 -47.48 18.14
C HIS A 149 38.06 -48.98 17.99
N PRO A 150 36.82 -49.41 17.61
CA PRO A 150 35.66 -48.66 17.06
C PRO A 150 34.23 -49.06 17.56
N GLU A 151 33.22 -48.47 16.89
CA GLU A 151 31.78 -48.83 16.74
C GLU A 151 31.54 -50.26 16.15
N PRO A 152 30.30 -50.86 16.04
CA PRO A 152 29.08 -50.24 15.45
C PRO A 152 27.63 -50.75 15.79
N SER A 153 26.62 -49.99 15.31
CA SER A 153 25.30 -50.37 14.71
C SER A 153 24.28 -51.37 15.34
N GLY A 154 22.98 -51.02 15.37
CA GLY A 154 21.84 -51.99 15.37
C GLY A 154 20.44 -51.47 15.88
N PRO A 155 19.31 -51.70 15.16
CA PRO A 155 17.91 -51.37 15.56
C PRO A 155 17.09 -52.66 15.89
N PRO A 156 15.71 -52.76 15.91
CA PRO A 156 14.62 -51.76 15.73
C PRO A 156 13.35 -51.90 16.66
N GLY A 157 12.41 -50.93 16.56
CA GLY A 157 10.95 -51.09 16.85
C GLY A 157 10.51 -51.29 18.32
N SER A 158 9.21 -51.29 18.68
CA SER A 158 7.97 -50.72 18.07
C SER A 158 6.81 -50.83 19.09
N SER A 159 5.77 -49.97 18.99
CA SER A 159 4.38 -50.12 19.54
C SER A 159 4.19 -50.75 20.94
N ASP A 160 3.62 -50.06 21.94
CA ASP A 160 2.15 -49.96 22.02
C ASP A 160 1.63 -48.88 23.00
N SER A 161 0.33 -48.57 22.87
CA SER A 161 -0.51 -47.74 23.76
C SER A 161 -1.68 -48.61 24.27
N PRO A 162 -2.22 -48.40 25.50
CA PRO A 162 -3.08 -47.24 25.77
C PRO A 162 -2.99 -46.65 27.20
N GLY A 163 -3.69 -45.53 27.40
CA GLY A 163 -4.00 -44.97 28.74
C GLY A 163 -5.26 -45.58 29.38
N PRO A 164 -6.04 -44.87 30.24
CA PRO A 164 -5.99 -43.42 30.48
C PRO A 164 -6.18 -42.93 31.95
N SER A 165 -6.21 -41.59 32.07
CA SER A 165 -7.11 -40.77 32.92
C SER A 165 -6.92 -40.59 34.45
N VAL A 166 -6.59 -39.34 34.81
CA VAL A 166 -7.36 -38.41 35.70
C VAL A 166 -7.28 -38.54 37.24
N SER A 167 -7.41 -37.37 37.90
CA SER A 167 -7.54 -37.07 39.35
C SER A 167 -6.30 -37.36 40.22
N SER A 168 -5.59 -36.39 40.82
CA SER A 168 -5.91 -35.20 41.65
C SER A 168 -5.98 -35.52 43.16
N GLY A 169 -4.99 -35.05 43.93
CA GLY A 169 -4.99 -35.16 45.40
C GLY A 169 -3.64 -34.89 46.08
N SER A 170 -3.42 -33.65 46.54
CA SER A 170 -2.61 -33.36 47.74
C SER A 170 -3.48 -33.60 49.00
N PRO A 171 -2.95 -33.71 50.25
CA PRO A 171 -1.64 -33.23 50.74
C PRO A 171 -0.86 -34.18 51.68
N GLY A 172 0.32 -33.78 52.18
CA GLY A 172 0.92 -34.36 53.41
C GLY A 172 2.45 -34.45 53.49
N THR A 173 3.13 -33.38 53.94
CA THR A 173 4.49 -33.40 54.54
C THR A 173 4.49 -34.13 55.91
N PRO A 174 5.62 -34.61 56.50
CA PRO A 174 6.97 -33.99 56.46
C PRO A 174 8.22 -34.93 56.52
N GLY A 175 9.44 -34.34 56.52
CA GLY A 175 10.60 -34.93 57.22
C GLY A 175 11.98 -34.93 56.54
N THR A 176 12.82 -33.94 56.90
CA THR A 176 14.26 -34.03 57.28
C THR A 176 15.25 -35.08 56.67
N SER A 177 16.54 -34.81 56.43
CA SER A 177 17.33 -33.56 56.23
C SER A 177 18.85 -33.85 56.04
N GLY A 178 19.49 -33.24 55.02
CA GLY A 178 20.94 -32.99 54.94
C GLY A 178 21.85 -34.11 54.38
N PRO A 179 23.16 -33.87 54.16
CA PRO A 179 23.87 -32.58 54.16
C PRO A 179 24.65 -32.26 52.86
N PRO A 180 24.90 -30.99 52.50
CA PRO A 180 25.83 -30.61 51.43
C PRO A 180 27.29 -30.52 51.91
N ALA A 181 28.23 -30.71 50.99
CA ALA A 181 29.69 -30.58 51.20
C ALA A 181 30.15 -29.10 51.08
N PRO A 182 31.39 -28.73 51.47
CA PRO A 182 31.69 -27.36 51.91
C PRO A 182 31.84 -26.34 50.78
N SER A 183 31.16 -25.21 50.93
CA SER A 183 31.47 -23.97 50.21
C SER A 183 32.69 -23.27 50.84
N VAL A 184 33.61 -22.80 50.00
CA VAL A 184 34.76 -21.98 50.44
C VAL A 184 34.25 -20.58 50.75
N SER A 185 34.26 -20.20 52.03
CA SER A 185 33.79 -18.88 52.46
C SER A 185 34.80 -17.78 52.06
N PHE A 186 34.43 -17.02 51.02
CA PHE A 186 34.88 -15.63 50.91
C PHE A 186 33.97 -14.78 51.81
N GLY A 187 34.56 -14.08 52.77
CA GLY A 187 33.80 -13.25 53.72
C GLY A 187 33.10 -12.10 53.00
N SER A 188 31.77 -12.00 53.18
CA SER A 188 30.97 -10.93 52.59
C SER A 188 31.37 -9.55 53.16
N PRO A 189 31.49 -8.52 52.30
CA PRO A 189 31.17 -7.17 52.73
C PRO A 189 29.72 -7.14 53.24
N GLY A 190 29.46 -6.39 54.31
CA GLY A 190 28.10 -6.29 54.88
C GLY A 190 27.10 -5.72 53.87
N GLY A 191 25.85 -6.18 53.95
CA GLY A 191 24.78 -5.69 53.08
C GLY A 191 24.56 -4.19 53.25
N GLY A 192 24.46 -3.47 52.14
CA GLY A 192 24.26 -2.03 52.14
C GLY A 192 22.91 -1.62 52.71
N GLY A 193 22.93 -0.98 53.89
CA GLY A 193 21.86 -0.06 54.27
C GLY A 193 21.83 1.16 53.34
N PRO A 194 20.87 2.09 53.51
CA PRO A 194 20.88 3.34 52.77
C PRO A 194 22.18 4.10 53.05
N VAL A 195 23.03 4.22 52.03
CA VAL A 195 24.25 5.04 52.08
C VAL A 195 23.82 6.47 52.32
N ASP A 196 24.39 7.10 53.35
CA ASP A 196 24.04 8.47 53.72
C ASP A 196 24.34 9.42 52.56
N GLY A 197 23.50 10.43 52.34
CA GLY A 197 23.57 11.26 51.12
C GLY A 197 24.91 11.96 50.92
N ALA A 198 25.64 12.22 52.00
CA ALA A 198 26.99 12.78 51.98
C ALA A 198 28.07 11.77 51.55
N ASP A 199 27.92 10.49 51.89
CA ASP A 199 28.88 9.43 51.57
C ASP A 199 28.73 8.98 50.10
N ALA A 200 27.49 8.92 49.60
CA ALA A 200 27.21 8.75 48.18
C ALA A 200 27.77 9.91 47.34
N PHE A 201 27.63 11.17 47.78
CA PHE A 201 28.24 12.33 47.12
C PHE A 201 29.77 12.25 47.15
N GLY A 202 30.37 11.94 48.31
CA GLY A 202 31.83 11.79 48.45
C GLY A 202 32.41 10.68 47.57
N LEU A 203 31.64 9.62 47.29
CA LEU A 203 32.00 8.60 46.31
C LEU A 203 31.91 9.12 44.87
N PHE A 204 30.84 9.84 44.53
CA PHE A 204 30.64 10.36 43.17
C PHE A 204 31.70 11.39 42.79
N ASP A 205 32.01 12.28 43.72
CA ASP A 205 33.07 13.29 43.61
C ASP A 205 34.46 12.63 43.49
N ALA A 206 34.75 11.60 44.28
CA ALA A 206 36.00 10.86 44.19
C ALA A 206 36.18 10.13 42.85
N VAL A 207 35.14 9.48 42.31
CA VAL A 207 35.19 8.83 40.99
C VAL A 207 35.34 9.86 39.87
N THR A 208 34.63 10.99 39.96
CA THR A 208 34.76 12.09 38.99
C THR A 208 36.18 12.65 39.00
N THR A 209 36.69 13.03 40.17
CA THR A 209 38.04 13.59 40.33
C THR A 209 39.12 12.66 39.80
N ALA A 210 39.02 11.34 40.05
CA ALA A 210 39.95 10.36 39.48
C ALA A 210 39.98 10.37 37.94
N LEU A 211 38.81 10.47 37.30
CA LEU A 211 38.69 10.52 35.84
C LEU A 211 39.24 11.84 35.28
N VAL A 212 38.94 12.95 35.96
CA VAL A 212 39.44 14.30 35.63
C VAL A 212 40.98 14.33 35.68
N THR A 213 41.59 13.97 36.81
CA THR A 213 43.06 13.95 37.01
C THR A 213 43.77 13.08 35.97
N LEU A 214 43.21 11.93 35.60
CA LEU A 214 43.78 11.07 34.56
C LEU A 214 43.65 11.71 33.15
N SER A 215 42.52 12.35 32.85
CA SER A 215 42.28 13.00 31.55
C SER A 215 43.22 14.19 31.26
N GLN A 216 43.67 14.87 32.31
CA GLN A 216 44.64 15.97 32.20
C GLN A 216 46.01 15.49 31.69
N SER A 217 46.43 14.27 32.08
CA SER A 217 47.68 13.67 31.63
C SER A 217 47.61 13.24 30.15
N ARG A 218 46.49 12.62 29.75
CA ARG A 218 46.20 12.19 28.37
C ARG A 218 44.70 11.96 28.19
N PRO A 219 44.16 12.08 26.96
CA PRO A 219 42.73 11.90 26.71
C PRO A 219 42.22 10.55 27.24
N LEU A 220 41.03 10.55 27.80
CA LEU A 220 40.40 9.38 28.41
C LEU A 220 39.07 9.09 27.73
N VAL A 221 38.87 7.85 27.28
CA VAL A 221 37.58 7.35 26.79
C VAL A 221 37.09 6.23 27.69
N VAL A 222 35.85 6.35 28.16
CA VAL A 222 35.18 5.40 29.04
C VAL A 222 33.97 4.82 28.31
N VAL A 223 33.97 3.51 28.07
CA VAL A 223 32.84 2.79 27.48
C VAL A 223 31.98 2.14 28.56
N LEU A 224 30.67 2.33 28.47
CA LEU A 224 29.66 1.66 29.30
C LEU A 224 28.70 0.92 28.37
N ASP A 225 28.90 -0.39 28.20
CA ASP A 225 28.04 -1.21 27.36
C ASP A 225 26.78 -1.66 28.13
N ASP A 226 25.65 -1.70 27.43
CA ASP A 226 24.37 -2.24 27.87
C ASP A 226 23.73 -1.56 29.12
N LEU A 227 23.76 -0.22 29.21
CA LEU A 227 23.18 0.61 30.28
C LEU A 227 21.69 0.34 30.64
N HIS A 228 20.94 -0.36 29.79
CA HIS A 228 19.59 -0.84 30.07
C HIS A 228 19.55 -1.91 31.18
N SER A 229 20.68 -2.60 31.43
CA SER A 229 20.90 -3.55 32.53
C SER A 229 21.76 -2.96 33.66
N ALA A 230 21.74 -1.64 33.84
CA ALA A 230 22.51 -0.94 34.88
C ALA A 230 21.71 -0.71 36.16
N ASP A 231 22.38 -0.79 37.32
CA ASP A 231 21.74 -0.43 38.58
C ASP A 231 21.43 1.09 38.64
N PRO A 232 20.35 1.53 39.33
CA PRO A 232 19.98 2.94 39.43
C PRO A 232 21.06 3.88 39.97
N SER A 233 22.01 3.38 40.76
CA SER A 233 23.10 4.15 41.34
C SER A 233 24.25 4.32 40.35
N SER A 234 24.57 3.30 39.56
CA SER A 234 25.49 3.40 38.41
C SER A 234 25.08 4.47 37.41
N LEU A 235 23.77 4.60 37.13
CA LEU A 235 23.24 5.63 36.22
C LEU A 235 23.28 7.04 36.83
N ARG A 236 22.99 7.18 38.13
CA ARG A 236 23.15 8.46 38.84
C ARG A 236 24.61 8.93 38.89
N LEU A 237 25.54 8.00 39.06
CA LEU A 237 26.98 8.29 38.97
C LEU A 237 27.38 8.69 37.54
N LEU A 238 26.83 8.03 36.50
CA LEU A 238 27.03 8.45 35.11
C LEU A 238 26.52 9.87 34.85
N GLU A 239 25.33 10.22 35.37
CA GLU A 239 24.80 11.58 35.24
C GLU A 239 25.70 12.60 35.96
N PHE A 240 26.19 12.26 37.15
CA PHE A 240 27.09 13.13 37.92
C PHE A 240 28.44 13.36 37.22
N VAL A 241 29.09 12.31 36.71
CA VAL A 241 30.36 12.47 35.95
C VAL A 241 30.13 13.28 34.68
N ALA A 242 29.03 13.03 33.95
CA ALA A 242 28.67 13.77 32.74
C ALA A 242 28.34 15.26 33.01
N GLN A 243 27.83 15.60 34.20
CA GLN A 243 27.60 16.99 34.63
C GLN A 243 28.92 17.74 34.90
N HIS A 244 29.89 17.10 35.55
CA HIS A 244 31.04 17.80 36.15
C HIS A 244 32.31 17.77 35.30
N ALA A 245 32.44 16.84 34.33
CA ALA A 245 33.66 16.69 33.53
C ALA A 245 33.59 17.29 32.10
N TRP A 246 32.61 18.17 31.81
CA TRP A 246 32.33 18.64 30.44
C TRP A 246 33.48 19.41 29.76
N PHE A 247 34.34 20.07 30.52
CA PHE A 247 35.51 20.82 30.01
C PHE A 247 36.79 20.00 29.94
N GLU A 248 36.76 18.74 30.41
CA GLU A 248 37.93 17.89 30.54
C GLU A 248 38.08 16.97 29.32
N ARG A 249 39.26 16.36 29.16
CA ARG A 249 39.60 15.49 28.01
C ARG A 249 39.00 14.07 28.17
N LEU A 250 37.76 14.00 28.61
CA LEU A 250 37.01 12.79 28.98
C LEU A 250 35.81 12.59 28.06
N LEU A 251 35.83 11.51 27.28
CA LEU A 251 34.69 11.06 26.47
C LEU A 251 34.02 9.85 27.12
N LEU A 252 32.73 9.99 27.46
CA LEU A 252 31.89 8.90 27.93
C LEU A 252 31.08 8.35 26.76
N ILE A 253 31.10 7.04 26.53
CA ILE A 253 30.30 6.37 25.49
C ILE A 253 29.41 5.33 26.17
N GLY A 254 28.11 5.62 26.28
CA GLY A 254 27.11 4.69 26.80
C GLY A 254 26.37 3.98 25.67
N THR A 255 26.12 2.68 25.79
CA THR A 255 25.20 1.97 24.88
C THR A 255 23.94 1.52 25.63
N TYR A 256 22.78 1.57 24.97
CA TYR A 256 21.55 1.02 25.54
C TYR A 256 20.59 0.51 24.45
N ARG A 257 19.47 -0.08 24.87
CA ARG A 257 18.37 -0.48 24.01
C ARG A 257 17.20 0.44 24.28
N ASP A 258 16.88 1.28 23.31
CA ASP A 258 15.77 2.24 23.38
C ASP A 258 14.44 1.55 23.64
N VAL A 259 14.08 0.56 22.82
CA VAL A 259 12.81 -0.19 22.94
C VAL A 259 12.57 -0.80 24.33
N GLU A 260 13.63 -1.17 25.06
CA GLU A 260 13.52 -1.82 26.38
C GLU A 260 13.45 -0.80 27.54
N VAL A 261 13.92 0.44 27.32
CA VAL A 261 13.97 1.51 28.34
C VAL A 261 12.87 2.56 28.16
N GLU A 262 12.45 2.81 26.93
CA GLU A 262 11.50 3.87 26.57
C GLU A 262 10.03 3.41 26.72
N GLY A 263 9.81 2.15 27.07
CA GLY A 263 8.51 1.62 27.48
C GLY A 263 7.96 2.32 28.73
N THR A 264 6.68 2.70 28.69
CA THR A 264 6.02 3.48 29.75
C THR A 264 6.05 2.76 31.09
N GLY A 265 6.77 3.33 32.06
CA GLY A 265 6.88 2.79 33.43
C GLY A 265 8.16 2.02 33.73
N HIS A 266 9.10 1.91 32.78
CA HIS A 266 10.38 1.24 33.04
C HIS A 266 11.21 1.96 34.13
N PRO A 267 11.72 1.28 35.18
CA PRO A 267 12.38 1.93 36.32
C PRO A 267 13.59 2.82 35.97
N LEU A 268 14.28 2.52 34.87
CA LEU A 268 15.45 3.29 34.43
C LEU A 268 15.12 4.44 33.46
N GLN A 269 13.88 4.52 32.95
CA GLN A 269 13.41 5.58 32.05
C GLN A 269 13.68 7.01 32.62
N PRO A 270 13.32 7.34 33.89
CA PRO A 270 13.61 8.65 34.46
C PRO A 270 15.09 8.92 34.76
N LEU A 271 15.97 7.91 34.65
CA LEU A 271 17.42 8.05 34.85
C LEU A 271 18.18 8.16 33.52
N ILE A 272 17.66 7.55 32.45
CA ILE A 272 18.26 7.63 31.11
C ILE A 272 17.81 8.87 30.34
N LEU A 273 16.58 9.37 30.53
CA LEU A 273 16.13 10.61 29.86
C LEU A 273 16.99 11.86 30.19
N PRO A 274 17.43 12.10 31.46
CA PRO A 274 18.43 13.12 31.77
C PRO A 274 19.74 12.92 31.01
N LEU A 275 20.24 11.68 30.89
CA LEU A 275 21.46 11.37 30.13
C LEU A 275 21.30 11.70 28.64
N VAL A 276 20.15 11.39 28.03
CA VAL A 276 19.85 11.71 26.61
C VAL A 276 19.85 13.21 26.37
N SER A 277 19.29 14.01 27.29
CA SER A 277 19.31 15.48 27.18
C SER A 277 20.67 16.13 27.48
N ARG A 278 21.59 15.40 28.13
CA ARG A 278 22.98 15.79 28.37
C ARG A 278 23.97 15.22 27.34
N ALA A 279 23.53 14.31 26.47
CA ALA A 279 24.40 13.72 25.47
C ALA A 279 24.77 14.76 24.40
N THR A 280 26.06 14.89 24.12
CA THR A 280 26.60 15.71 23.03
C THR A 280 26.24 15.13 21.66
N ALA A 281 26.03 13.81 21.59
CA ALA A 281 25.38 13.14 20.47
C ALA A 281 24.64 11.87 20.94
N THR A 282 23.46 11.61 20.38
CA THR A 282 22.74 10.34 20.52
C THR A 282 22.64 9.68 19.15
N LEU A 283 23.25 8.50 19.01
CA LEU A 283 23.42 7.76 17.75
C LEU A 283 22.50 6.54 17.73
N THR A 284 21.31 6.71 17.16
CA THR A 284 20.35 5.61 16.92
C THR A 284 20.79 4.77 15.72
N LEU A 285 21.08 3.49 15.93
CA LEU A 285 21.45 2.57 14.85
C LEU A 285 20.21 1.91 14.24
N THR A 286 20.06 2.04 12.93
CA THR A 286 19.04 1.37 12.11
C THR A 286 19.58 0.06 11.52
N GLY A 287 18.72 -0.71 10.83
CA GLY A 287 19.17 -1.79 9.96
C GLY A 287 20.16 -1.34 8.89
N LEU A 288 20.93 -2.29 8.38
CA LEU A 288 21.80 -2.15 7.21
C LEU A 288 20.98 -2.05 5.91
N GLY A 289 21.48 -1.30 4.94
CA GLY A 289 20.92 -1.26 3.59
C GLY A 289 21.20 -2.54 2.80
N ARG A 290 20.49 -2.72 1.68
CA ARG A 290 20.58 -3.89 0.79
C ARG A 290 22.02 -4.33 0.48
N ASP A 291 22.85 -3.42 0.00
CA ASP A 291 24.19 -3.78 -0.49
C ASP A 291 25.17 -4.05 0.67
N GLU A 292 24.92 -3.44 1.83
CA GLU A 292 25.62 -3.70 3.10
C GLU A 292 25.25 -5.09 3.67
N VAL A 293 23.99 -5.52 3.52
CA VAL A 293 23.56 -6.90 3.80
C VAL A 293 24.28 -7.88 2.88
N GLY A 294 24.38 -7.60 1.58
CA GLY A 294 25.14 -8.42 0.64
C GLY A 294 26.61 -8.58 1.03
N ALA A 295 27.28 -7.47 1.40
CA ALA A 295 28.66 -7.47 1.87
C ALA A 295 28.84 -8.26 3.19
N LEU A 296 27.93 -8.09 4.16
CA LEU A 296 27.94 -8.85 5.41
C LEU A 296 27.72 -10.35 5.17
N MET A 297 26.80 -10.73 4.29
CA MET A 297 26.57 -12.13 3.90
C MET A 297 27.81 -12.75 3.24
N ALA A 298 28.47 -12.02 2.33
CA ALA A 298 29.69 -12.49 1.68
C ALA A 298 30.83 -12.74 2.68
N VAL A 299 31.06 -11.80 3.61
CA VAL A 299 32.08 -11.96 4.67
C VAL A 299 31.71 -13.04 5.69
N THR A 300 30.43 -13.23 6.00
CA THR A 300 29.95 -14.26 6.95
C THR A 300 30.11 -15.69 6.41
N THR A 301 30.02 -15.86 5.09
CA THR A 301 29.93 -17.19 4.45
C THR A 301 31.09 -17.54 3.54
N GLY A 302 31.99 -16.60 3.27
CA GLY A 302 33.09 -16.75 2.30
C GLY A 302 32.63 -16.87 0.83
N ARG A 303 31.33 -16.63 0.55
CA ARG A 303 30.73 -16.78 -0.77
C ARG A 303 29.81 -15.59 -1.07
N GLU A 304 29.95 -15.03 -2.27
CA GLU A 304 29.09 -13.95 -2.74
C GLU A 304 27.66 -14.46 -3.02
N PRO A 305 26.61 -13.85 -2.42
CA PRO A 305 25.21 -14.23 -2.62
C PRO A 305 24.65 -13.67 -3.93
N ALA A 306 23.59 -14.31 -4.46
CA ALA A 306 22.85 -13.79 -5.61
C ALA A 306 22.02 -12.55 -5.22
N PRO A 307 21.76 -11.59 -6.14
CA PRO A 307 21.03 -10.35 -5.82
C PRO A 307 19.65 -10.59 -5.18
N GLU A 308 18.90 -11.56 -5.69
CA GLU A 308 17.54 -11.90 -5.26
C GLU A 308 17.55 -12.49 -3.84
N LEU A 309 18.63 -13.19 -3.49
CA LEU A 309 18.87 -13.70 -2.15
C LEU A 309 19.21 -12.57 -1.17
N VAL A 310 19.97 -11.56 -1.59
CA VAL A 310 20.25 -10.38 -0.76
C VAL A 310 18.97 -9.60 -0.49
N ASP A 311 18.12 -9.42 -1.51
CA ASP A 311 16.81 -8.79 -1.36
C ASP A 311 15.92 -9.57 -0.38
N GLU A 312 15.83 -10.90 -0.50
CA GLU A 312 15.04 -11.73 0.42
C GLU A 312 15.55 -11.69 1.87
N VAL A 313 16.87 -11.75 2.09
CA VAL A 313 17.45 -11.67 3.43
C VAL A 313 17.27 -10.27 4.01
N HIS A 314 17.52 -9.20 3.27
CA HIS A 314 17.25 -7.83 3.70
C HIS A 314 15.76 -7.63 4.05
N ARG A 315 14.85 -8.12 3.19
CA ARG A 315 13.38 -8.07 3.39
C ARG A 315 12.92 -8.76 4.68
N ARG A 316 13.49 -9.92 5.03
CA ARG A 316 13.09 -10.68 6.22
C ARG A 316 13.76 -10.24 7.52
N THR A 317 15.02 -9.81 7.44
CA THR A 317 15.82 -9.39 8.61
C THR A 317 15.69 -7.91 8.97
N GLY A 318 15.15 -7.08 8.06
CA GLY A 318 15.16 -5.62 8.22
C GLY A 318 16.58 -5.03 8.25
N GLY A 319 17.56 -5.76 7.71
CA GLY A 319 18.97 -5.38 7.76
C GLY A 319 19.62 -5.48 9.15
N ASN A 320 18.99 -6.11 10.15
CA ASN A 320 19.62 -6.30 11.47
C ASN A 320 20.83 -7.25 11.33
N PRO A 321 22.08 -6.82 11.61
CA PRO A 321 23.29 -7.60 11.36
C PRO A 321 23.26 -9.00 11.99
N PHE A 322 22.75 -9.12 13.22
CA PHE A 322 22.64 -10.41 13.89
C PHE A 322 21.71 -11.37 13.14
N PHE A 323 20.53 -10.90 12.71
CA PHE A 323 19.60 -11.74 11.93
C PHE A 323 20.16 -12.08 10.55
N VAL A 324 20.83 -11.13 9.88
CA VAL A 324 21.54 -11.36 8.60
C VAL A 324 22.59 -12.47 8.77
N GLU A 325 23.44 -12.39 9.80
CA GLU A 325 24.43 -13.42 10.07
C GLU A 325 23.82 -14.79 10.34
N GLN A 326 22.76 -14.88 11.16
CA GLN A 326 22.11 -16.16 11.47
C GLN A 326 21.47 -16.79 10.23
N THR A 327 20.78 -16.00 9.39
CA THR A 327 20.20 -16.48 8.14
C THR A 327 21.28 -16.85 7.11
N ALA A 328 22.37 -16.09 7.02
CA ALA A 328 23.48 -16.39 6.11
C ALA A 328 24.22 -17.69 6.49
N ARG A 329 24.46 -17.92 7.79
CA ARG A 329 25.03 -19.17 8.31
C ARG A 329 24.11 -20.38 8.03
N LEU A 330 22.80 -20.21 8.22
CA LEU A 330 21.80 -21.25 7.93
C LEU A 330 21.75 -21.57 6.42
N TRP A 331 21.76 -20.56 5.55
CA TRP A 331 21.88 -20.74 4.09
C TRP A 331 23.18 -21.46 3.70
N HIS A 332 24.31 -21.10 4.30
CA HIS A 332 25.60 -21.75 4.04
C HIS A 332 25.60 -23.24 4.42
N SER A 333 24.82 -23.64 5.45
CA SER A 333 24.58 -25.06 5.78
C SER A 333 23.63 -25.81 4.82
N GLY A 334 23.22 -25.19 3.72
CA GLY A 334 22.36 -25.79 2.69
C GLY A 334 20.86 -25.80 3.03
N SER A 335 20.45 -25.17 4.14
CA SER A 335 19.04 -25.10 4.53
C SER A 335 18.30 -23.97 3.77
N PRO A 336 16.99 -24.12 3.48
CA PRO A 336 16.21 -23.07 2.84
C PRO A 336 16.21 -21.79 3.65
N VAL A 337 16.45 -20.66 2.99
CA VAL A 337 16.57 -19.31 3.60
C VAL A 337 15.32 -18.94 4.39
N SER A 338 14.15 -19.39 3.94
CA SER A 338 12.85 -19.26 4.61
C SER A 338 12.81 -19.84 6.04
N THR A 339 13.71 -20.77 6.38
CA THR A 339 13.79 -21.35 7.73
C THR A 339 14.21 -20.29 8.76
N ILE A 340 13.38 -20.09 9.79
CA ILE A 340 13.73 -19.20 10.92
C ILE A 340 14.72 -19.93 11.84
N PRO A 341 15.94 -19.41 12.07
CA PRO A 341 16.87 -20.00 13.02
C PRO A 341 16.29 -20.00 14.45
N PRO A 342 16.45 -21.08 15.26
CA PRO A 342 15.85 -21.15 16.60
C PRO A 342 16.21 -19.97 17.52
N GLY A 343 17.47 -19.53 17.52
CA GLY A 343 17.91 -18.37 18.29
C GLY A 343 17.33 -17.03 17.83
N VAL A 344 16.97 -16.90 16.54
CA VAL A 344 16.27 -15.72 16.01
C VAL A 344 14.81 -15.74 16.47
N ARG A 345 14.14 -16.90 16.41
CA ARG A 345 12.77 -17.06 16.93
C ARG A 345 12.68 -16.73 18.42
N GLU A 346 13.65 -17.18 19.21
CA GLU A 346 13.69 -16.90 20.65
C GLU A 346 13.96 -15.41 20.95
N ALA A 347 14.93 -14.78 20.27
CA ALA A 347 15.16 -13.34 20.42
C ALA A 347 13.93 -12.49 20.04
N VAL A 348 13.21 -12.87 18.99
CA VAL A 348 11.95 -12.20 18.61
C VAL A 348 10.84 -12.47 19.63
N ARG A 349 10.72 -13.69 20.16
CA ARG A 349 9.76 -14.03 21.22
C ARG A 349 10.01 -13.22 22.50
N GLN A 350 11.26 -13.12 22.95
CA GLN A 350 11.63 -12.35 24.14
C GLN A 350 11.30 -10.86 23.97
N ARG A 351 11.57 -10.27 22.79
CA ARG A 351 11.14 -8.90 22.47
C ARG A 351 9.62 -8.73 22.51
N LEU A 352 8.85 -9.69 21.99
CA LEU A 352 7.39 -9.63 21.99
C LEU A 352 6.80 -9.79 23.41
N ALA A 353 7.47 -10.53 24.30
CA ALA A 353 7.07 -10.72 25.70
C ALA A 353 7.23 -9.46 26.58
N LEU A 354 7.88 -8.40 26.07
CA LEU A 354 7.94 -7.08 26.73
C LEU A 354 6.71 -6.21 26.41
N LEU A 355 5.79 -6.67 25.56
CA LEU A 355 4.59 -5.93 25.17
C LEU A 355 3.38 -6.34 26.01
N PRO A 356 2.44 -5.42 26.30
CA PRO A 356 1.17 -5.78 26.94
C PRO A 356 0.37 -6.76 26.09
N ASP A 357 -0.29 -7.75 26.73
CA ASP A 357 -1.08 -8.79 26.05
C ASP A 357 -2.06 -8.26 24.98
N PRO A 358 -2.79 -7.13 25.17
CA PRO A 358 -3.67 -6.57 24.14
C PRO A 358 -2.92 -6.14 22.86
N VAL A 359 -1.67 -5.67 23.00
CA VAL A 359 -0.81 -5.31 21.86
C VAL A 359 -0.36 -6.58 21.14
N VAL A 360 0.04 -7.62 21.87
CA VAL A 360 0.42 -8.93 21.30
C VAL A 360 -0.78 -9.57 20.57
N ALA A 361 -1.97 -9.57 21.17
CA ALA A 361 -3.18 -10.08 20.56
C ALA A 361 -3.55 -9.34 19.26
N LEU A 362 -3.43 -8.01 19.24
CA LEU A 362 -3.64 -7.22 18.03
C LEU A 362 -2.57 -7.52 16.96
N LEU A 363 -1.31 -7.65 17.36
CA LEU A 363 -0.20 -8.00 16.46
C LEU A 363 -0.37 -9.40 15.86
N THR A 364 -0.95 -10.36 16.58
CA THR A 364 -1.33 -11.67 16.06
C THR A 364 -2.47 -11.57 15.04
N SER A 365 -3.51 -10.75 15.30
CA SER A 365 -4.53 -10.44 14.29
C SER A 365 -3.94 -9.76 13.04
N ALA A 366 -2.96 -8.87 13.21
CA ALA A 366 -2.25 -8.23 12.11
C ALA A 366 -1.36 -9.21 11.33
N ALA A 367 -0.72 -10.17 12.01
CA ALA A 367 0.13 -11.18 11.39
C ALA A 367 -0.65 -12.12 10.46
N LEU A 368 -1.93 -12.37 10.77
CA LEU A 368 -2.88 -13.09 9.92
C LEU A 368 -3.12 -12.37 8.57
N LEU A 369 -3.17 -11.03 8.56
CA LEU A 369 -3.45 -10.21 7.38
C LEU A 369 -2.26 -10.12 6.41
N GLY A 370 -1.03 -10.15 6.92
CA GLY A 370 0.19 -10.16 6.08
C GLY A 370 1.31 -9.27 6.62
N ARG A 371 2.26 -8.90 5.74
CA ARG A 371 3.33 -7.93 6.10
C ARG A 371 2.79 -6.52 6.29
N GLU A 372 1.78 -6.16 5.49
CA GLU A 372 1.19 -4.84 5.39
C GLU A 372 -0.33 -4.93 5.49
N PHE A 373 -0.95 -3.99 6.19
CA PHE A 373 -2.38 -3.99 6.48
C PHE A 373 -2.91 -2.57 6.68
N ARG A 374 -4.21 -2.36 6.42
CA ARG A 374 -4.94 -1.12 6.73
C ARG A 374 -5.61 -1.25 8.09
N ARG A 375 -5.55 -0.18 8.91
CA ARG A 375 -6.15 -0.17 10.26
C ARG A 375 -7.64 -0.52 10.30
N GLN A 376 -8.39 -0.19 9.25
CA GLN A 376 -9.81 -0.52 9.12
C GLN A 376 -10.05 -2.03 9.00
N VAL A 377 -9.24 -2.71 8.17
CA VAL A 377 -9.29 -4.19 8.01
C VAL A 377 -8.93 -4.86 9.33
N LEU A 378 -7.87 -4.38 9.99
CA LEU A 378 -7.44 -4.90 11.29
C LEU A 378 -8.50 -4.69 12.38
N ALA A 379 -9.16 -3.53 12.43
CA ALA A 379 -10.22 -3.25 13.41
C ALA A 379 -11.42 -4.20 13.26
N VAL A 380 -11.85 -4.49 12.02
CA VAL A 380 -12.89 -5.48 11.74
C VAL A 380 -12.45 -6.89 12.13
N VAL A 381 -11.27 -7.33 11.71
CA VAL A 381 -10.79 -8.71 11.92
C VAL A 381 -10.38 -8.97 13.39
N HIS A 382 -9.97 -7.95 14.14
CA HIS A 382 -9.72 -8.04 15.58
C HIS A 382 -11.01 -7.82 16.43
N GLY A 383 -12.09 -7.31 15.84
CA GLY A 383 -13.36 -7.09 16.53
C GLY A 383 -13.38 -5.90 17.51
N ALA A 384 -12.60 -4.85 17.24
CA ALA A 384 -12.46 -3.70 18.14
C ALA A 384 -12.65 -2.34 17.44
N PRO A 385 -13.18 -1.31 18.13
CA PRO A 385 -13.31 0.03 17.56
C PRO A 385 -11.97 0.63 17.14
N VAL A 386 -11.94 1.35 16.00
CA VAL A 386 -10.73 1.98 15.46
C VAL A 386 -9.97 2.84 16.50
N PRO A 387 -10.60 3.67 17.36
CA PRO A 387 -9.88 4.42 18.41
C PRO A 387 -9.31 3.59 19.57
N HIS A 388 -9.59 2.28 19.63
CA HIS A 388 -8.86 1.36 20.50
C HIS A 388 -7.66 0.76 19.77
N VAL A 389 -7.87 0.33 18.52
CA VAL A 389 -6.83 -0.21 17.63
C VAL A 389 -5.71 0.80 17.38
N ASP A 390 -6.03 2.07 17.06
CA ASP A 390 -5.03 3.11 16.82
C ASP A 390 -4.07 3.28 18.04
N ARG A 391 -4.57 3.23 19.28
CA ARG A 391 -3.74 3.31 20.51
C ARG A 391 -2.82 2.11 20.72
N LEU A 392 -3.27 0.92 20.33
CA LEU A 392 -2.47 -0.31 20.37
C LEU A 392 -1.44 -0.34 19.23
N LEU A 393 -1.77 0.22 18.06
CA LEU A 393 -0.83 0.43 16.95
C LEU A 393 0.24 1.49 17.30
N GLU A 394 -0.13 2.59 17.95
CA GLU A 394 0.82 3.58 18.51
C GLU A 394 1.84 2.88 19.43
N SER A 395 1.36 2.02 20.33
CA SER A 395 2.20 1.24 21.25
C SER A 395 3.17 0.31 20.50
N ALA A 396 2.70 -0.37 19.46
CA ALA A 396 3.52 -1.26 18.63
C ALA A 396 4.51 -0.52 17.69
N VAL A 397 4.22 0.74 17.33
CA VAL A 397 5.13 1.62 16.58
C VAL A 397 6.23 2.17 17.50
N VAL A 398 5.90 2.57 18.74
CA VAL A 398 6.89 2.97 19.75
C VAL A 398 7.86 1.81 20.05
N ALA A 399 7.35 0.59 20.17
CA ALA A 399 8.19 -0.61 20.33
C ALA A 399 8.90 -1.07 19.03
N ARG A 400 8.76 -0.32 17.93
CA ARG A 400 9.32 -0.59 16.60
C ARG A 400 9.01 -1.98 16.03
N VAL A 401 7.90 -2.59 16.44
CA VAL A 401 7.38 -3.82 15.82
C VAL A 401 6.65 -3.48 14.52
N LEU A 402 5.98 -2.34 14.49
CA LEU A 402 5.33 -1.79 13.30
C LEU A 402 6.00 -0.49 12.84
N VAL A 403 5.88 -0.23 11.54
CA VAL A 403 6.28 1.02 10.89
C VAL A 403 5.05 1.59 10.16
N PRO A 404 4.64 2.83 10.45
CA PRO A 404 3.55 3.47 9.71
C PRO A 404 3.99 3.76 8.27
N ARG A 405 3.06 3.61 7.33
CA ARG A 405 3.25 3.89 5.90
C ARG A 405 2.33 5.04 5.47
N PRO A 406 2.61 5.69 4.31
CA PRO A 406 1.67 6.62 3.70
C PRO A 406 0.27 6.01 3.55
N THR A 407 -0.77 6.85 3.45
CA THR A 407 -2.20 6.47 3.35
C THR A 407 -2.82 5.75 4.56
N GLY A 408 -2.13 5.70 5.71
CA GLY A 408 -2.68 5.08 6.93
C GLY A 408 -2.60 3.54 6.94
N GLN A 409 -1.68 3.00 6.14
CA GLN A 409 -1.25 1.61 6.18
C GLN A 409 -0.18 1.42 7.25
N PHE A 410 -0.04 0.19 7.74
CA PHE A 410 1.00 -0.22 8.69
C PHE A 410 1.72 -1.43 8.12
N ALA A 411 3.03 -1.52 8.36
CA ALA A 411 3.86 -2.66 8.00
C ALA A 411 4.56 -3.22 9.24
N PHE A 412 4.81 -4.53 9.30
CA PHE A 412 5.81 -5.06 10.22
C PHE A 412 7.20 -4.51 9.88
N ALA A 413 7.98 -4.15 10.89
CA ALA A 413 9.32 -3.58 10.71
C ALA A 413 10.28 -4.54 9.96
N HIS A 414 10.13 -5.85 10.20
CA HIS A 414 10.79 -6.90 9.44
C HIS A 414 9.94 -8.18 9.48
N ASP A 415 10.02 -9.02 8.43
CA ASP A 415 9.06 -10.13 8.22
C ASP A 415 9.11 -11.20 9.32
N LEU A 416 10.27 -11.41 9.96
CA LEU A 416 10.44 -12.37 11.07
C LEU A 416 9.55 -12.08 12.30
N LEU A 417 9.13 -10.83 12.54
CA LEU A 417 8.15 -10.50 13.59
C LEU A 417 6.79 -11.12 13.26
N ARG A 418 6.28 -10.87 12.05
CA ARG A 418 5.03 -11.44 11.54
C ARG A 418 5.10 -12.96 11.55
N GLU A 419 6.18 -13.54 11.03
CA GLU A 419 6.36 -14.99 10.97
C GLU A 419 6.41 -15.63 12.36
N THR A 420 7.02 -14.99 13.35
CA THR A 420 7.07 -15.53 14.73
C THR A 420 5.71 -15.46 15.42
N LEU A 421 4.93 -14.38 15.19
CA LEU A 421 3.55 -14.27 15.68
C LEU A 421 2.63 -15.30 15.01
N TYR A 422 2.68 -15.42 13.68
CA TYR A 422 1.89 -16.41 12.95
C TYR A 422 2.28 -17.85 13.32
N ALA A 423 3.57 -18.16 13.47
CA ALA A 423 4.06 -19.48 13.89
C ALA A 423 3.94 -19.74 15.41
N SER A 424 3.27 -18.87 16.16
CA SER A 424 2.79 -19.19 17.52
C SER A 424 1.37 -19.75 17.54
N LEU A 425 0.66 -19.69 16.40
CA LEU A 425 -0.63 -20.35 16.19
C LEU A 425 -0.41 -21.80 15.75
N ASP A 426 -1.30 -22.71 16.16
CA ASP A 426 -1.38 -24.05 15.56
C ASP A 426 -2.26 -24.06 14.30
N ASP A 427 -2.21 -25.15 13.53
CA ASP A 427 -2.93 -25.27 12.25
C ASP A 427 -4.47 -25.23 12.39
N ALA A 428 -5.05 -25.56 13.55
CA ALA A 428 -6.48 -25.40 13.80
C ALA A 428 -6.80 -23.94 14.17
N GLU A 429 -6.05 -23.36 15.11
CA GLU A 429 -6.23 -21.99 15.57
C GLU A 429 -5.99 -20.95 14.46
N ALA A 430 -5.08 -21.24 13.52
CA ALA A 430 -4.87 -20.44 12.31
C ALA A 430 -6.06 -20.55 11.34
N ARG A 431 -6.58 -21.76 11.08
CA ARG A 431 -7.78 -21.97 10.24
C ARG A 431 -9.01 -21.25 10.79
N ASP A 432 -9.25 -21.36 12.10
CA ASP A 432 -10.38 -20.70 12.75
C ASP A 432 -10.25 -19.18 12.73
N ARG A 433 -9.04 -18.61 12.90
CA ARG A 433 -8.84 -17.16 12.72
C ARG A 433 -8.98 -16.72 11.26
N HIS A 434 -8.53 -17.51 10.29
CA HIS A 434 -8.79 -17.24 8.87
C HIS A 434 -10.29 -17.26 8.55
N ALA A 435 -11.05 -18.19 9.13
CA ALA A 435 -12.51 -18.22 9.01
C ALA A 435 -13.18 -17.02 9.69
N ALA A 436 -12.76 -16.67 10.91
CA ALA A 436 -13.28 -15.52 11.65
C ALA A 436 -13.03 -14.20 10.89
N ALA A 437 -11.86 -14.04 10.27
CA ALA A 437 -11.53 -12.86 9.47
C ALA A 437 -12.51 -12.67 8.29
N VAL A 438 -12.79 -13.72 7.52
CA VAL A 438 -13.76 -13.66 6.42
C VAL A 438 -15.16 -13.33 6.94
N ARG A 439 -15.64 -14.04 7.98
CA ARG A 439 -16.97 -13.80 8.57
C ARG A 439 -17.12 -12.37 9.11
N ALA A 440 -16.08 -11.81 9.73
CA ALA A 440 -16.09 -10.44 10.26
C ALA A 440 -16.17 -9.39 9.14
N LEU A 441 -15.47 -9.62 8.02
CA LEU A 441 -15.49 -8.74 6.85
C LEU A 441 -16.83 -8.83 6.10
N ASP A 442 -17.35 -10.04 5.87
CA ASP A 442 -18.68 -10.26 5.30
C ASP A 442 -19.77 -9.56 6.15
N ALA A 443 -19.71 -9.66 7.49
CA ALA A 443 -20.65 -9.02 8.40
C ALA A 443 -20.60 -7.47 8.42
N HIS A 444 -19.53 -6.85 7.91
CA HIS A 444 -19.43 -5.40 7.73
C HIS A 444 -19.86 -4.92 6.34
N GLY A 445 -20.26 -5.84 5.44
CA GLY A 445 -20.54 -5.53 4.03
C GLY A 445 -19.27 -5.40 3.18
N GLY A 446 -18.17 -6.04 3.59
CA GLY A 446 -16.85 -5.83 3.01
C GLY A 446 -16.24 -4.48 3.41
N LEU A 447 -15.22 -4.04 2.66
CA LEU A 447 -14.53 -2.75 2.88
C LEU A 447 -14.18 -2.02 1.56
N GLY A 448 -14.76 -2.45 0.42
CA GLY A 448 -14.43 -1.92 -0.91
C GLY A 448 -12.93 -1.94 -1.21
N ASP A 449 -12.42 -0.88 -1.84
CA ASP A 449 -11.02 -0.67 -2.25
C ASP A 449 -9.98 -0.75 -1.11
N ALA A 450 -10.42 -0.88 0.15
CA ALA A 450 -9.55 -1.16 1.29
C ALA A 450 -9.09 -2.63 1.39
N LEU A 451 -9.75 -3.57 0.69
CA LEU A 451 -9.34 -4.97 0.62
C LEU A 451 -9.63 -5.57 -0.78
N ARG A 452 -8.58 -5.91 -1.54
CA ARG A 452 -8.74 -6.57 -2.85
C ARG A 452 -9.29 -8.00 -2.70
N PRO A 453 -10.12 -8.50 -3.66
CA PRO A 453 -10.66 -9.86 -3.62
C PRO A 453 -9.62 -10.96 -3.40
N GLY A 454 -8.46 -10.90 -4.06
CA GLY A 454 -7.37 -11.87 -3.88
C GLY A 454 -6.88 -12.01 -2.43
N ALA A 455 -6.91 -10.93 -1.63
CA ALA A 455 -6.57 -11.00 -0.22
C ALA A 455 -7.64 -11.76 0.58
N LEU A 456 -8.93 -11.43 0.39
CA LEU A 456 -10.03 -12.13 1.07
C LEU A 456 -10.10 -13.61 0.68
N ALA A 457 -9.87 -13.92 -0.59
CA ALA A 457 -9.79 -15.27 -1.13
C ALA A 457 -8.61 -16.08 -0.56
N ARG A 458 -7.48 -15.43 -0.22
CA ARG A 458 -6.39 -16.07 0.53
C ARG A 458 -6.84 -16.49 1.93
N HIS A 459 -7.57 -15.65 2.67
CA HIS A 459 -8.14 -16.05 3.97
C HIS A 459 -9.15 -17.20 3.79
N ALA A 460 -10.02 -17.13 2.77
CA ALA A 460 -10.99 -18.19 2.49
C ALA A 460 -10.35 -19.54 2.08
N HIS A 461 -9.22 -19.51 1.38
CA HIS A 461 -8.44 -20.71 1.08
C HIS A 461 -7.80 -21.30 2.35
N LEU A 462 -7.11 -20.46 3.13
CA LEU A 462 -6.39 -20.87 4.34
C LEU A 462 -7.30 -21.32 5.50
N ALA A 463 -8.56 -20.89 5.53
CA ALA A 463 -9.56 -21.38 6.49
C ALA A 463 -9.88 -22.88 6.31
N GLY A 464 -9.70 -23.45 5.11
CA GLY A 464 -10.07 -24.82 4.81
C GLY A 464 -11.54 -25.12 5.15
N GLY A 465 -11.80 -26.29 5.74
CA GLY A 465 -13.14 -26.68 6.21
C GLY A 465 -13.76 -25.84 7.33
N ALA A 466 -13.09 -24.79 7.83
CA ALA A 466 -13.68 -23.85 8.80
C ALA A 466 -14.60 -22.78 8.13
N LEU A 467 -14.68 -22.74 6.80
CA LEU A 467 -15.68 -21.95 6.06
C LEU A 467 -16.44 -22.83 5.08
N GLU A 468 -17.71 -22.48 4.86
CA GLU A 468 -18.58 -23.16 3.90
C GLU A 468 -17.94 -23.19 2.49
N PRO A 469 -17.78 -24.38 1.87
CA PRO A 469 -17.14 -24.51 0.56
C PRO A 469 -17.74 -23.64 -0.54
N GLY A 470 -19.05 -23.37 -0.50
CA GLY A 470 -19.72 -22.42 -1.41
C GLY A 470 -19.09 -21.03 -1.33
N ARG A 471 -19.10 -20.39 -0.15
CA ARG A 471 -18.52 -19.04 0.04
C ARG A 471 -17.02 -19.01 -0.26
N ARG A 472 -16.29 -20.11 -0.01
CA ARG A 472 -14.87 -20.23 -0.38
C ARG A 472 -14.65 -20.27 -1.89
N ILE A 473 -15.50 -21.01 -2.62
CA ILE A 473 -15.50 -21.01 -4.10
C ILE A 473 -15.84 -19.62 -4.61
N ASP A 474 -16.89 -18.98 -4.09
CA ASP A 474 -17.33 -17.66 -4.55
C ASP A 474 -16.23 -16.60 -4.38
N LEU A 475 -15.61 -16.53 -3.21
CA LEU A 475 -14.46 -15.65 -2.95
C LEU A 475 -13.24 -15.96 -3.85
N LEU A 476 -12.98 -17.24 -4.17
CA LEU A 476 -11.94 -17.61 -5.12
C LEU A 476 -12.28 -17.17 -6.56
N LEU A 477 -13.55 -17.19 -6.96
CA LEU A 477 -13.99 -16.74 -8.30
C LEU A 477 -14.04 -15.20 -8.40
N GLU A 478 -14.45 -14.50 -7.34
CA GLU A 478 -14.30 -13.04 -7.20
C GLU A 478 -12.82 -12.63 -7.41
N ALA A 479 -11.89 -13.33 -6.75
CA ALA A 479 -10.45 -13.11 -6.90
C ALA A 479 -9.90 -13.50 -8.28
N ALA A 480 -10.42 -14.56 -8.90
CA ALA A 480 -10.00 -14.95 -10.23
C ALA A 480 -10.40 -13.91 -11.29
N ARG A 481 -11.61 -13.34 -11.18
CA ARG A 481 -12.10 -12.26 -12.05
C ARG A 481 -11.29 -10.96 -11.87
N ASP A 482 -11.02 -10.56 -10.62
CA ASP A 482 -10.12 -9.42 -10.31
C ASP A 482 -8.72 -9.63 -10.90
N ALA A 483 -8.14 -10.82 -10.75
CA ALA A 483 -6.84 -11.14 -11.33
C ALA A 483 -6.84 -11.10 -12.87
N SER A 484 -7.84 -11.70 -13.54
CA SER A 484 -7.97 -11.65 -15.00
C SER A 484 -8.19 -10.21 -15.53
N GLY A 485 -9.02 -9.40 -14.87
CA GLY A 485 -9.22 -7.99 -15.23
C GLY A 485 -7.96 -7.13 -15.07
N ARG A 486 -7.10 -7.50 -14.11
CA ARG A 486 -5.76 -6.94 -13.88
C ARG A 486 -4.63 -7.58 -14.68
N LEU A 487 -4.94 -8.51 -15.58
CA LEU A 487 -3.98 -9.25 -16.43
C LEU A 487 -2.97 -10.10 -15.64
N ALA A 488 -3.30 -10.49 -14.42
CA ALA A 488 -2.48 -11.35 -13.57
C ALA A 488 -2.85 -12.83 -13.79
N ASP A 489 -2.53 -13.36 -14.98
CA ASP A 489 -3.09 -14.64 -15.44
C ASP A 489 -2.67 -15.84 -14.58
N GLU A 490 -1.43 -15.87 -14.05
CA GLU A 490 -1.00 -16.90 -13.09
C GLU A 490 -1.80 -16.85 -11.77
N GLU A 491 -2.13 -15.64 -11.29
CA GLU A 491 -2.95 -15.43 -10.09
C GLU A 491 -4.38 -15.93 -10.36
N ALA A 492 -4.96 -15.55 -11.50
CA ALA A 492 -6.30 -15.99 -11.92
C ALA A 492 -6.38 -17.52 -12.07
N ILE A 493 -5.47 -18.14 -12.82
CA ILE A 493 -5.37 -19.59 -13.00
C ILE A 493 -5.17 -20.29 -11.65
N GLY A 494 -4.36 -19.72 -10.75
CA GLY A 494 -4.17 -20.21 -9.39
C GLY A 494 -5.44 -20.17 -8.54
N HIS A 495 -6.27 -19.13 -8.67
CA HIS A 495 -7.57 -19.03 -7.99
C HIS A 495 -8.61 -20.00 -8.58
N TYR A 496 -8.73 -20.06 -9.91
CA TYR A 496 -9.62 -20.99 -10.61
C TYR A 496 -9.29 -22.46 -10.31
N ARG A 497 -8.01 -22.87 -10.34
CA ARG A 497 -7.58 -24.23 -9.97
C ARG A 497 -7.95 -24.57 -8.52
N ARG A 498 -7.83 -23.63 -7.58
CA ARG A 498 -8.25 -23.82 -6.17
C ARG A 498 -9.78 -23.97 -6.05
N ALA A 499 -10.56 -23.17 -6.78
CA ALA A 499 -12.02 -23.25 -6.77
C ALA A 499 -12.51 -24.60 -7.34
N LEU A 500 -11.91 -25.05 -8.45
CA LEU A 500 -12.24 -26.33 -9.09
C LEU A 500 -11.93 -27.52 -8.18
N ALA A 501 -10.79 -27.51 -7.48
CA ALA A 501 -10.41 -28.59 -6.56
C ALA A 501 -11.41 -28.78 -5.39
N ILE A 502 -11.99 -27.68 -4.89
CA ILE A 502 -13.05 -27.70 -3.87
C ILE A 502 -14.36 -28.20 -4.48
N ALA A 503 -14.78 -27.65 -5.63
CA ALA A 503 -16.03 -28.04 -6.28
C ALA A 503 -16.06 -29.53 -6.68
N SER A 504 -14.94 -30.05 -7.20
CA SER A 504 -14.79 -31.45 -7.62
C SER A 504 -14.41 -32.41 -6.49
N GLY A 505 -14.43 -31.99 -5.22
CA GLY A 505 -14.19 -32.88 -4.07
C GLY A 505 -12.85 -33.61 -4.10
N THR A 506 -11.80 -32.99 -4.63
CA THR A 506 -10.54 -33.70 -4.97
C THR A 506 -9.80 -34.15 -3.69
N PRO A 507 -9.39 -35.43 -3.57
CA PRO A 507 -8.63 -35.91 -2.42
C PRO A 507 -7.34 -35.12 -2.20
N GLY A 508 -7.16 -34.58 -1.00
CA GLY A 508 -6.04 -33.68 -0.66
C GLY A 508 -6.40 -32.18 -0.61
N ALA A 509 -7.66 -31.81 -0.92
CA ALA A 509 -8.22 -30.55 -0.45
C ALA A 509 -8.17 -30.48 1.11
N PRO A 510 -8.16 -29.28 1.72
CA PRO A 510 -8.09 -29.10 3.19
C PRO A 510 -9.41 -29.43 3.93
N GLU A 511 -10.17 -30.37 3.39
CA GLU A 511 -11.43 -30.92 3.90
C GLU A 511 -11.28 -32.44 3.99
N GLY A 512 -11.89 -33.06 5.01
CA GLY A 512 -11.82 -34.51 5.19
C GLY A 512 -12.47 -35.29 4.05
N PRO A 513 -12.02 -36.51 3.74
CA PRO A 513 -12.62 -37.32 2.68
C PRO A 513 -14.09 -37.65 2.98
N GLY A 514 -14.98 -37.45 2.01
CA GLY A 514 -16.39 -37.87 2.10
C GLY A 514 -17.46 -36.88 1.59
N ARG A 515 -17.09 -35.71 1.03
CA ARG A 515 -18.06 -34.79 0.42
C ARG A 515 -18.36 -35.18 -1.04
N GLU A 516 -19.63 -35.18 -1.43
CA GLU A 516 -20.05 -35.35 -2.83
C GLU A 516 -19.65 -34.12 -3.68
N PRO A 517 -19.19 -34.31 -4.93
CA PRO A 517 -18.74 -33.22 -5.79
C PRO A 517 -19.91 -32.41 -6.35
N ASP A 518 -19.76 -31.08 -6.35
CA ASP A 518 -20.65 -30.18 -7.09
C ASP A 518 -20.25 -30.21 -8.57
N LEU A 519 -20.80 -31.19 -9.31
CA LEU A 519 -20.48 -31.42 -10.72
C LEU A 519 -20.84 -30.20 -11.60
N ARG A 520 -21.95 -29.50 -11.30
CA ARG A 520 -22.42 -28.35 -12.09
C ARG A 520 -21.46 -27.17 -11.93
N ARG A 521 -21.11 -26.81 -10.69
CA ARG A 521 -20.15 -25.75 -10.41
C ARG A 521 -18.75 -26.13 -10.88
N SER A 522 -18.36 -27.41 -10.78
CA SER A 522 -17.12 -27.93 -11.37
C SER A 522 -17.06 -27.79 -12.89
N ALA A 523 -18.17 -28.01 -13.59
CA ALA A 523 -18.25 -27.83 -15.04
C ALA A 523 -18.11 -26.34 -15.42
N LEU A 524 -18.80 -25.43 -14.71
CA LEU A 524 -18.71 -23.99 -14.95
C LEU A 524 -17.30 -23.42 -14.67
N ILE A 525 -16.72 -23.74 -13.51
CA ILE A 525 -15.34 -23.32 -13.18
C ILE A 525 -14.33 -23.90 -14.18
N GLY A 526 -14.58 -25.12 -14.69
CA GLY A 526 -13.77 -25.74 -15.74
C GLY A 526 -13.81 -25.00 -17.08
N LEU A 527 -14.95 -24.42 -17.48
CA LEU A 527 -15.05 -23.56 -18.67
C LEU A 527 -14.19 -22.30 -18.51
N ASP A 528 -14.38 -21.56 -17.41
CA ASP A 528 -13.67 -20.31 -17.13
C ASP A 528 -12.15 -20.52 -17.08
N LEU A 529 -11.70 -21.55 -16.36
CA LEU A 529 -10.28 -21.92 -16.27
C LEU A 529 -9.70 -22.34 -17.63
N ALA A 530 -10.45 -23.10 -18.43
CA ALA A 530 -10.01 -23.42 -19.79
C ALA A 530 -9.87 -22.17 -20.65
N GLY A 531 -10.71 -21.15 -20.44
CA GLY A 531 -10.58 -19.81 -21.04
C GLY A 531 -9.24 -19.14 -20.70
N GLN A 532 -8.93 -19.00 -19.41
CA GLN A 532 -7.66 -18.41 -18.98
C GLN A 532 -6.45 -19.18 -19.53
N LEU A 533 -6.49 -20.52 -19.49
CA LEU A 533 -5.44 -21.37 -20.06
C LEU A 533 -5.27 -21.16 -21.57
N ARG A 534 -6.33 -20.91 -22.35
CA ARG A 534 -6.21 -20.56 -23.78
C ARG A 534 -5.57 -19.19 -24.00
N HIS A 535 -5.87 -18.19 -23.15
CA HIS A 535 -5.30 -16.84 -23.29
C HIS A 535 -3.78 -16.82 -23.08
N VAL A 536 -3.25 -17.65 -22.18
CA VAL A 536 -1.79 -17.86 -21.97
C VAL A 536 -1.18 -18.97 -22.85
N GLY A 537 -1.89 -19.42 -23.89
CA GLY A 537 -1.37 -20.38 -24.87
C GLY A 537 -1.34 -21.86 -24.44
N GLU A 538 -1.76 -22.21 -23.22
CA GLU A 538 -1.79 -23.57 -22.63
C GLU A 538 -2.92 -24.46 -23.19
N ARG A 539 -3.00 -24.51 -24.52
CA ARG A 539 -4.02 -25.21 -25.33
C ARG A 539 -4.16 -26.70 -24.95
N ALA A 540 -3.05 -27.36 -24.58
CA ALA A 540 -3.04 -28.78 -24.24
C ALA A 540 -3.66 -29.07 -22.86
N GLU A 541 -3.52 -28.17 -21.87
CA GLU A 541 -4.26 -28.29 -20.60
C GLU A 541 -5.72 -27.89 -20.78
N ALA A 542 -5.98 -26.79 -21.51
CA ALA A 542 -7.33 -26.33 -21.80
C ALA A 542 -8.19 -27.41 -22.47
N ARG A 543 -7.69 -28.11 -23.49
CA ARG A 543 -8.42 -29.20 -24.16
C ARG A 543 -8.78 -30.34 -23.19
N ARG A 544 -7.82 -30.83 -22.42
CA ARG A 544 -8.06 -31.89 -21.41
C ARG A 544 -9.09 -31.47 -20.36
N LEU A 545 -9.13 -30.19 -19.99
CA LEU A 545 -10.11 -29.68 -19.04
C LEU A 545 -11.51 -29.58 -19.67
N LEU A 546 -11.62 -29.08 -20.90
CA LEU A 546 -12.87 -29.04 -21.66
C LEU A 546 -13.47 -30.43 -21.87
N ASP A 547 -12.64 -31.45 -22.13
CA ASP A 547 -13.09 -32.83 -22.29
C ASP A 547 -13.71 -33.38 -20.98
N GLN A 548 -13.15 -33.03 -19.82
CA GLN A 548 -13.76 -33.34 -18.52
C GLN A 548 -15.06 -32.56 -18.27
N VAL A 549 -15.14 -31.30 -18.71
CA VAL A 549 -16.34 -30.47 -18.57
C VAL A 549 -17.49 -31.06 -19.38
N VAL A 550 -17.24 -31.50 -20.63
CA VAL A 550 -18.22 -32.21 -21.46
C VAL A 550 -18.66 -33.52 -20.81
N ALA A 551 -17.74 -34.27 -20.18
CA ALA A 551 -18.09 -35.49 -19.45
C ALA A 551 -19.01 -35.20 -18.25
N ARG A 552 -18.68 -34.21 -17.40
CA ARG A 552 -19.50 -33.79 -16.25
C ARG A 552 -20.89 -33.27 -16.67
N ALA A 553 -20.96 -32.53 -17.77
CA ALA A 553 -22.24 -32.02 -18.29
C ALA A 553 -23.17 -33.13 -18.79
N ARG A 554 -22.62 -34.21 -19.36
CA ARG A 554 -23.38 -35.42 -19.73
C ARG A 554 -23.75 -36.28 -18.53
N GLU A 555 -22.89 -36.36 -17.51
CA GLU A 555 -23.16 -37.09 -16.26
C GLU A 555 -24.34 -36.50 -15.46
N LEU A 556 -24.52 -35.18 -15.55
CA LEU A 556 -25.64 -34.45 -14.93
C LEU A 556 -26.98 -34.56 -15.68
N ASP A 557 -26.96 -34.91 -16.96
CA ASP A 557 -28.13 -34.87 -17.86
C ASP A 557 -28.91 -33.53 -17.84
N GLU A 558 -28.17 -32.40 -17.70
CA GLU A 558 -28.72 -31.03 -17.71
C GLU A 558 -28.57 -30.38 -19.11
N PRO A 559 -29.64 -30.25 -19.92
CA PRO A 559 -29.53 -29.77 -21.30
C PRO A 559 -29.01 -28.33 -21.42
N GLU A 560 -29.38 -27.44 -20.49
CA GLU A 560 -28.91 -26.06 -20.44
C GLU A 560 -27.41 -25.95 -20.14
N LEU A 561 -26.88 -26.84 -19.29
CA LEU A 561 -25.45 -26.90 -19.00
C LEU A 561 -24.69 -27.43 -20.22
N LEU A 562 -25.16 -28.51 -20.84
CA LEU A 562 -24.58 -29.07 -22.06
C LEU A 562 -24.58 -28.04 -23.21
N ALA A 563 -25.64 -27.24 -23.34
CA ALA A 563 -25.72 -26.12 -24.28
C ALA A 563 -24.72 -25.01 -23.96
N ARG A 564 -24.58 -24.59 -22.69
CA ARG A 564 -23.58 -23.59 -22.27
C ARG A 564 -22.15 -24.06 -22.60
N VAL A 565 -21.85 -25.34 -22.39
CA VAL A 565 -20.56 -25.95 -22.77
C VAL A 565 -20.38 -25.95 -24.30
N ALA A 566 -21.38 -26.40 -25.06
CA ALA A 566 -21.34 -26.47 -26.53
C ALA A 566 -21.17 -25.09 -27.20
N ILE A 567 -21.91 -24.08 -26.73
CA ILE A 567 -21.81 -22.69 -27.19
C ILE A 567 -20.43 -22.10 -26.89
N THR A 568 -19.86 -22.40 -25.73
CA THR A 568 -18.51 -21.93 -25.35
C THR A 568 -17.47 -22.52 -26.30
N LEU A 569 -17.47 -23.84 -26.49
CA LEU A 569 -16.59 -24.55 -27.43
C LEU A 569 -16.71 -24.07 -28.88
N TYR A 570 -17.94 -23.76 -29.32
CA TYR A 570 -18.19 -23.18 -30.64
C TYR A 570 -17.56 -21.78 -30.80
N ARG A 571 -17.74 -20.89 -29.81
CA ARG A 571 -17.12 -19.54 -29.82
C ARG A 571 -15.60 -19.61 -29.77
N ASP A 572 -15.04 -20.54 -28.98
CA ASP A 572 -13.60 -20.78 -28.92
C ASP A 572 -13.01 -21.29 -30.23
N GLY A 573 -13.78 -22.11 -30.96
CA GLY A 573 -13.44 -22.58 -32.30
C GLY A 573 -13.24 -21.45 -33.32
N PHE A 574 -13.70 -20.23 -33.08
CA PHE A 574 -13.47 -19.09 -33.99
C PHE A 574 -11.98 -18.72 -34.14
N LEU A 575 -11.10 -19.26 -33.28
CA LEU A 575 -9.64 -19.07 -33.29
C LEU A 575 -8.84 -20.34 -33.68
N SER A 576 -9.48 -21.46 -34.02
CA SER A 576 -8.80 -22.72 -34.41
C SER A 576 -9.74 -23.70 -35.12
N ASP A 577 -9.23 -24.51 -36.05
CA ASP A 577 -10.01 -25.49 -36.84
C ASP A 577 -11.14 -26.19 -36.04
N HIS A 578 -12.37 -26.08 -36.55
CA HIS A 578 -13.55 -26.70 -35.95
C HIS A 578 -13.50 -28.23 -36.15
N ASP A 579 -13.15 -28.96 -35.09
CA ASP A 579 -13.27 -30.42 -35.05
C ASP A 579 -14.76 -30.85 -35.09
N ALA A 580 -15.04 -31.96 -35.77
CA ALA A 580 -16.39 -32.55 -35.89
C ALA A 580 -17.02 -32.88 -34.52
N SER A 581 -16.19 -33.04 -33.48
CA SER A 581 -16.61 -33.15 -32.09
C SER A 581 -17.51 -31.98 -31.63
N THR A 582 -17.24 -30.75 -32.05
CA THR A 582 -18.02 -29.56 -31.63
C THR A 582 -19.41 -29.55 -32.27
N LYS A 583 -19.52 -29.87 -33.57
CA LYS A 583 -20.82 -30.00 -34.27
C LYS A 583 -21.71 -31.05 -33.61
N GLY A 584 -21.13 -32.22 -33.29
CA GLY A 584 -21.85 -33.29 -32.62
C GLY A 584 -22.44 -32.85 -31.28
N LEU A 585 -21.67 -32.11 -30.49
CA LEU A 585 -22.09 -31.60 -29.18
C LEU A 585 -23.17 -30.50 -29.29
N LEU A 586 -23.08 -29.61 -30.29
CA LEU A 586 -24.14 -28.63 -30.59
C LEU A 586 -25.46 -29.33 -30.95
N ALA A 587 -25.41 -30.36 -31.81
CA ALA A 587 -26.60 -31.12 -32.19
C ALA A 587 -27.18 -31.94 -31.02
N GLU A 588 -26.33 -32.50 -30.17
CA GLU A 588 -26.71 -33.21 -28.94
C GLU A 588 -27.46 -32.30 -27.95
N ALA A 589 -26.87 -31.15 -27.61
CA ALA A 589 -27.50 -30.16 -26.74
C ALA A 589 -28.81 -29.61 -27.34
N HIS A 590 -28.86 -29.39 -28.66
CA HIS A 590 -30.06 -28.86 -29.32
C HIS A 590 -31.22 -29.85 -29.29
N ARG A 591 -30.96 -31.15 -29.51
CA ARG A 591 -31.95 -32.22 -29.30
C ARG A 591 -32.44 -32.26 -27.85
N GLY A 592 -31.55 -32.16 -26.87
CA GLY A 592 -31.91 -32.12 -25.45
C GLY A 592 -32.83 -30.96 -25.07
N ILE A 593 -32.55 -29.75 -25.56
CA ILE A 593 -33.35 -28.55 -25.27
C ILE A 593 -34.67 -28.48 -26.07
N THR A 594 -34.71 -28.97 -27.31
CA THR A 594 -35.86 -28.76 -28.22
C THR A 594 -36.73 -29.98 -28.47
N GLY A 595 -36.27 -31.19 -28.15
CA GLY A 595 -36.98 -32.45 -28.40
C GLY A 595 -37.15 -32.80 -29.90
N LYS A 596 -36.42 -32.13 -30.80
CA LYS A 596 -36.55 -32.30 -32.27
C LYS A 596 -35.42 -33.15 -32.85
N GLU A 597 -35.75 -34.33 -33.38
CA GLU A 597 -34.82 -35.17 -34.13
C GLU A 597 -34.56 -34.67 -35.57
N GLY A 598 -33.58 -35.26 -36.27
CA GLY A 598 -33.35 -35.07 -37.71
C GLY A 598 -32.65 -33.76 -38.12
N GLN A 599 -31.96 -33.08 -37.20
CA GLN A 599 -31.36 -31.75 -37.43
C GLN A 599 -29.91 -31.79 -37.96
N ASP A 600 -29.41 -32.95 -38.36
CA ASP A 600 -28.01 -33.15 -38.78
C ASP A 600 -27.63 -32.34 -40.05
N GLY A 601 -28.63 -31.85 -40.79
CA GLY A 601 -28.47 -30.94 -41.94
C GLY A 601 -28.38 -29.45 -41.60
N LEU A 602 -28.45 -29.03 -40.33
CA LEU A 602 -28.25 -27.63 -39.93
C LEU A 602 -26.77 -27.24 -39.90
N SER A 603 -26.49 -25.94 -40.10
CA SER A 603 -25.16 -25.37 -39.86
C SER A 603 -24.90 -25.19 -38.36
N ASP A 604 -23.63 -25.17 -38.00
CA ASP A 604 -23.13 -25.04 -36.64
C ASP A 604 -23.55 -23.67 -36.04
N ASP A 605 -23.41 -22.59 -36.83
CA ASP A 605 -23.99 -21.27 -36.56
C ASP A 605 -25.48 -21.34 -36.18
N ARG A 606 -26.27 -22.13 -36.93
CA ARG A 606 -27.72 -22.20 -36.72
C ARG A 606 -28.07 -22.95 -35.45
N LEU A 607 -27.37 -24.06 -35.17
CA LEU A 607 -27.50 -24.80 -33.92
C LEU A 607 -27.14 -23.92 -32.72
N ALA A 608 -25.99 -23.23 -32.77
CA ALA A 608 -25.54 -22.32 -31.72
C ALA A 608 -26.50 -21.14 -31.51
N GLN A 609 -27.02 -20.54 -32.58
CA GLN A 609 -27.99 -19.44 -32.50
C GLN A 609 -29.33 -19.89 -31.87
N GLU A 610 -29.90 -21.02 -32.29
CA GLU A 610 -31.14 -21.53 -31.71
C GLU A 610 -30.96 -21.94 -30.25
N LEU A 611 -29.89 -22.67 -29.93
CA LEU A 611 -29.52 -23.00 -28.54
C LEU A 611 -29.47 -21.74 -27.66
N THR A 612 -28.77 -20.71 -28.12
CA THR A 612 -28.59 -19.46 -27.36
C THR A 612 -29.93 -18.75 -27.13
N ILE A 613 -30.82 -18.70 -28.14
CA ILE A 613 -32.19 -18.17 -27.99
C ILE A 613 -32.97 -18.95 -26.93
N HIS A 614 -32.86 -20.28 -26.92
CA HIS A 614 -33.53 -21.12 -25.93
C HIS A 614 -33.01 -20.90 -24.51
N ILE A 615 -31.69 -20.96 -24.26
CA ILE A 615 -31.13 -20.77 -22.91
C ILE A 615 -31.37 -19.35 -22.39
N MET A 616 -31.27 -18.32 -23.25
CA MET A 616 -31.63 -16.93 -22.91
C MET A 616 -33.09 -16.81 -22.47
N ALA A 617 -34.01 -17.49 -23.17
CA ALA A 617 -35.42 -17.48 -22.81
C ALA A 617 -35.72 -18.28 -21.53
N VAL A 618 -34.95 -19.33 -21.21
CA VAL A 618 -35.02 -20.03 -19.92
C VAL A 618 -34.52 -19.13 -18.79
N ALA A 619 -33.33 -18.53 -18.93
CA ALA A 619 -32.72 -17.67 -17.92
C ALA A 619 -33.61 -16.46 -17.56
N ARG A 620 -34.18 -15.77 -18.56
CA ARG A 620 -35.16 -14.68 -18.35
C ARG A 620 -36.41 -15.12 -17.56
N ARG A 621 -36.84 -16.38 -17.64
CA ARG A 621 -37.97 -16.92 -16.86
C ARG A 621 -37.55 -17.39 -15.47
N GLY A 622 -36.36 -17.96 -15.34
CA GLY A 622 -35.80 -18.42 -14.06
C GLY A 622 -35.30 -17.30 -13.15
N SER A 623 -35.08 -16.10 -13.69
CA SER A 623 -34.34 -15.02 -13.02
C SER A 623 -32.90 -15.42 -12.64
N ASP A 624 -32.27 -16.22 -13.50
CA ASP A 624 -30.85 -16.59 -13.40
C ASP A 624 -30.00 -15.56 -14.15
N ASP A 625 -29.45 -14.60 -13.41
CA ASP A 625 -28.67 -13.50 -13.96
C ASP A 625 -27.32 -13.94 -14.56
N GLU A 626 -26.72 -15.02 -14.06
CA GLU A 626 -25.45 -15.53 -14.59
C GLU A 626 -25.66 -16.25 -15.93
N ALA A 627 -26.68 -17.12 -15.99
CA ALA A 627 -27.09 -17.75 -17.24
C ALA A 627 -27.60 -16.71 -18.25
N LEU A 628 -28.28 -15.66 -17.80
CA LEU A 628 -28.74 -14.58 -18.67
C LEU A 628 -27.56 -13.77 -19.24
N ALA A 629 -26.61 -13.36 -18.40
CA ALA A 629 -25.38 -12.68 -18.82
C ALA A 629 -24.61 -13.50 -19.86
N PHE A 630 -24.35 -14.78 -19.57
CA PHE A 630 -23.73 -15.70 -20.53
C PHE A 630 -24.50 -15.78 -21.85
N SER A 631 -25.83 -15.93 -21.78
CA SER A 631 -26.66 -16.13 -22.98
C SER A 631 -26.78 -14.88 -23.84
N LEU A 632 -26.89 -13.70 -23.23
CA LEU A 632 -26.85 -12.40 -23.93
C LEU A 632 -25.51 -12.20 -24.62
N TRP A 633 -24.40 -12.50 -23.92
CA TRP A 633 -23.05 -12.37 -24.46
C TRP A 633 -22.76 -13.38 -25.60
N ALA A 634 -23.20 -14.62 -25.46
CA ALA A 634 -23.14 -15.61 -26.53
C ALA A 634 -24.04 -15.24 -27.72
N ARG A 635 -25.20 -14.61 -27.50
CA ARG A 635 -26.10 -14.19 -28.58
C ARG A 635 -25.46 -13.05 -29.36
N HIS A 636 -24.94 -12.06 -28.66
CA HIS A 636 -24.25 -10.90 -29.22
C HIS A 636 -23.15 -11.32 -30.22
N ASP A 637 -22.26 -12.22 -29.81
CA ASP A 637 -21.17 -12.69 -30.65
C ASP A 637 -21.66 -13.57 -31.82
N SER A 638 -22.59 -14.49 -31.56
CA SER A 638 -23.11 -15.42 -32.58
C SER A 638 -23.97 -14.75 -33.66
N VAL A 639 -24.40 -13.51 -33.46
CA VAL A 639 -25.05 -12.69 -34.50
C VAL A 639 -24.13 -11.66 -35.13
N TRP A 640 -22.91 -11.45 -34.64
CA TRP A 640 -22.02 -10.38 -35.12
C TRP A 640 -21.86 -10.42 -36.65
N GLY A 641 -21.83 -9.25 -37.28
CA GLY A 641 -21.80 -9.05 -38.73
C GLY A 641 -22.90 -8.08 -39.20
N ILE A 642 -22.74 -7.58 -40.42
CA ILE A 642 -23.63 -6.57 -41.02
C ILE A 642 -25.11 -7.00 -40.98
N GLY A 643 -26.01 -6.03 -40.76
CA GLY A 643 -27.44 -6.26 -40.59
C GLY A 643 -27.91 -6.74 -39.22
N SER A 644 -27.02 -7.14 -38.28
CA SER A 644 -27.44 -7.52 -36.91
C SER A 644 -27.39 -6.39 -35.89
N ALA A 645 -26.89 -5.21 -36.25
CA ALA A 645 -26.62 -4.08 -35.34
C ALA A 645 -27.81 -3.73 -34.42
N VAL A 646 -29.05 -3.72 -34.93
CA VAL A 646 -30.26 -3.45 -34.13
C VAL A 646 -30.47 -4.51 -33.02
N GLU A 647 -30.19 -5.79 -33.31
CA GLU A 647 -30.26 -6.85 -32.29
C GLU A 647 -29.14 -6.69 -31.26
N ARG A 648 -27.91 -6.38 -31.70
CA ARG A 648 -26.75 -6.17 -30.80
C ARG A 648 -26.92 -4.93 -29.90
N LEU A 649 -27.61 -3.89 -30.40
CA LEU A 649 -27.99 -2.72 -29.61
C LEU A 649 -28.93 -3.10 -28.45
N ALA A 650 -29.96 -3.91 -28.72
CA ALA A 650 -30.88 -4.39 -27.68
C ALA A 650 -30.19 -5.35 -26.67
N LEU A 651 -29.28 -6.21 -27.15
CA LEU A 651 -28.51 -7.13 -26.29
C LEU A 651 -27.55 -6.37 -25.36
N THR A 652 -26.90 -5.31 -25.84
CA THR A 652 -26.00 -4.46 -25.01
C THR A 652 -26.76 -3.61 -24.00
N ASP A 653 -27.98 -3.14 -24.32
CA ASP A 653 -28.86 -2.50 -23.33
C ASP A 653 -29.22 -3.48 -22.19
N GLU A 654 -29.61 -4.72 -22.50
CA GLU A 654 -29.96 -5.70 -21.47
C GLU A 654 -28.74 -6.14 -20.64
N LEU A 655 -27.57 -6.36 -21.27
CA LEU A 655 -26.30 -6.62 -20.56
C LEU A 655 -25.95 -5.50 -19.57
N THR A 656 -26.15 -4.24 -19.96
CA THR A 656 -25.92 -3.08 -19.07
C THR A 656 -26.86 -3.11 -17.86
N VAL A 657 -28.12 -3.52 -18.03
CA VAL A 657 -29.09 -3.67 -16.93
C VAL A 657 -28.75 -4.85 -16.01
N VAL A 658 -28.27 -5.98 -16.55
CA VAL A 658 -27.81 -7.12 -15.74
C VAL A 658 -26.52 -6.77 -14.98
N GLY A 659 -25.59 -6.03 -15.61
CA GLY A 659 -24.37 -5.56 -14.96
C GLY A 659 -24.67 -4.70 -13.73
N ARG A 660 -25.52 -3.67 -13.90
CA ARG A 660 -25.95 -2.77 -12.82
C ARG A 660 -26.60 -3.48 -11.63
N ARG A 661 -27.47 -4.46 -11.88
CA ARG A 661 -28.19 -5.14 -10.79
C ARG A 661 -27.38 -6.24 -10.10
N THR A 662 -26.32 -6.73 -10.74
CA THR A 662 -25.40 -7.74 -10.16
C THR A 662 -24.11 -7.15 -9.62
N GLY A 663 -23.78 -5.89 -9.92
CA GLY A 663 -22.55 -5.21 -9.49
C GLY A 663 -21.33 -5.45 -10.39
N HIS A 664 -21.48 -6.17 -11.50
CA HIS A 664 -20.42 -6.49 -12.45
C HIS A 664 -20.10 -5.30 -13.38
N GLN A 665 -19.22 -4.40 -12.91
CA GLN A 665 -18.78 -3.22 -13.66
C GLN A 665 -18.01 -3.57 -14.94
N ASP A 666 -17.32 -4.70 -14.95
CA ASP A 666 -16.67 -5.30 -16.11
C ASP A 666 -17.67 -5.64 -17.23
N MET A 667 -18.85 -6.12 -16.88
CA MET A 667 -19.92 -6.37 -17.84
C MET A 667 -20.58 -5.07 -18.35
N GLU A 668 -20.73 -4.05 -17.50
CA GLU A 668 -21.14 -2.72 -17.98
C GLU A 668 -20.13 -2.11 -18.96
N LEU A 669 -18.84 -2.20 -18.66
CA LEU A 669 -17.75 -1.77 -19.54
C LEU A 669 -17.78 -2.50 -20.89
N HIS A 670 -17.94 -3.83 -20.86
CA HIS A 670 -17.97 -4.62 -22.10
C HIS A 670 -19.21 -4.32 -22.95
N ALA A 671 -20.38 -4.18 -22.33
CA ALA A 671 -21.59 -3.75 -23.01
C ALA A 671 -21.45 -2.33 -23.59
N ALA A 672 -20.81 -1.41 -22.85
CA ALA A 672 -20.59 -0.04 -23.27
C ALA A 672 -19.64 0.08 -24.48
N ALA A 673 -18.60 -0.76 -24.56
CA ALA A 673 -17.71 -0.85 -25.71
C ALA A 673 -18.46 -1.37 -26.95
N MET A 674 -19.06 -2.56 -26.87
CA MET A 674 -19.73 -3.17 -28.02
C MET A 674 -20.93 -2.35 -28.53
N ARG A 675 -21.55 -1.53 -27.67
CA ARG A 675 -22.65 -0.65 -28.05
C ARG A 675 -22.25 0.46 -29.02
N TRP A 676 -21.05 1.05 -28.91
CA TRP A 676 -20.68 2.14 -29.82
C TRP A 676 -20.52 1.62 -31.26
N VAL A 677 -20.01 0.41 -31.42
CA VAL A 677 -19.83 -0.22 -32.74
C VAL A 677 -21.17 -0.51 -33.41
N ALA A 678 -22.18 -0.96 -32.66
CA ALA A 678 -23.53 -1.16 -33.19
C ALA A 678 -24.22 0.15 -33.63
N LEU A 679 -23.95 1.27 -32.93
CA LEU A 679 -24.42 2.60 -33.34
C LEU A 679 -23.70 3.10 -34.61
N LEU A 680 -22.40 2.82 -34.74
CA LEU A 680 -21.61 3.12 -35.94
C LEU A 680 -22.17 2.37 -37.18
N GLU A 681 -22.41 1.06 -37.06
CA GLU A 681 -23.02 0.25 -38.13
C GLU A 681 -24.37 0.79 -38.63
N LEU A 682 -25.15 1.44 -37.74
CA LEU A 682 -26.45 2.04 -38.06
C LEU A 682 -26.37 3.48 -38.58
N GLY A 683 -25.18 4.07 -38.67
CA GLY A 683 -25.02 5.48 -39.06
C GLY A 683 -25.54 6.49 -38.01
N ASP A 684 -25.64 6.08 -36.74
CA ASP A 684 -26.14 6.91 -35.65
C ASP A 684 -25.01 7.74 -35.00
N PRO A 685 -25.06 9.09 -35.03
CA PRO A 685 -24.05 9.95 -34.41
C PRO A 685 -23.89 9.75 -32.88
N ALA A 686 -24.85 9.12 -32.20
CA ALA A 686 -24.74 8.79 -30.78
C ALA A 686 -23.57 7.83 -30.46
N PHE A 687 -23.01 7.13 -31.47
CA PHE A 687 -21.84 6.26 -31.30
C PHE A 687 -20.68 6.95 -30.57
N LEU A 688 -20.45 8.24 -30.87
CA LEU A 688 -19.30 8.98 -30.35
C LEU A 688 -19.46 9.33 -28.87
N ASP A 689 -20.67 9.62 -28.40
CA ASP A 689 -20.96 9.85 -26.99
C ASP A 689 -21.04 8.55 -26.19
N GLN A 690 -21.42 7.44 -26.83
CA GLN A 690 -21.29 6.11 -26.26
C GLN A 690 -19.81 5.71 -26.09
N TYR A 691 -18.98 5.89 -27.11
CA TYR A 691 -17.52 5.68 -27.03
C TYR A 691 -16.88 6.55 -25.93
N ARG A 692 -17.19 7.84 -25.87
CA ARG A 692 -16.74 8.75 -24.80
C ARG A 692 -17.18 8.29 -23.41
N THR A 693 -18.27 7.54 -23.31
CA THR A 693 -18.77 7.00 -22.04
C THR A 693 -18.04 5.71 -21.66
N PHE A 694 -17.76 4.81 -22.62
CA PHE A 694 -16.86 3.68 -22.43
C PHE A 694 -15.46 4.13 -21.99
N ALA A 695 -14.82 5.05 -22.70
CA ALA A 695 -13.46 5.53 -22.40
C ALA A 695 -13.34 6.08 -20.97
N ARG A 696 -14.28 6.93 -20.53
CA ARG A 696 -14.31 7.46 -19.15
C ARG A 696 -14.54 6.38 -18.09
N LEU A 697 -15.29 5.33 -18.38
CA LEU A 697 -15.47 4.21 -17.46
C LEU A 697 -14.19 3.36 -17.38
N ALA A 698 -13.46 3.19 -18.49
CA ALA A 698 -12.17 2.51 -18.50
C ALA A 698 -11.10 3.29 -17.72
N GLU A 699 -11.05 4.62 -17.88
CA GLU A 699 -10.22 5.52 -17.06
C GLU A 699 -10.55 5.39 -15.56
N LEU A 700 -11.83 5.45 -15.18
CA LEU A 700 -12.28 5.44 -13.78
C LEU A 700 -12.12 4.10 -13.05
N THR A 701 -11.97 2.99 -13.77
CA THR A 701 -11.84 1.65 -13.17
C THR A 701 -10.40 1.17 -13.05
N GLU A 702 -9.44 1.86 -13.70
CA GLU A 702 -8.01 1.51 -13.73
C GLU A 702 -7.71 0.05 -14.16
N LEU A 703 -8.67 -0.64 -14.81
CA LEU A 703 -8.54 -2.03 -15.26
C LEU A 703 -7.71 -2.10 -16.55
N PRO A 704 -6.50 -2.68 -16.56
CA PRO A 704 -5.60 -2.61 -17.72
C PRO A 704 -6.17 -3.25 -18.99
N TRP A 705 -7.06 -4.26 -18.88
CA TRP A 705 -7.79 -4.81 -20.02
C TRP A 705 -8.63 -3.75 -20.76
N PHE A 706 -9.40 -2.95 -20.02
CA PHE A 706 -10.25 -1.93 -20.59
C PHE A 706 -9.47 -0.67 -20.97
N ALA A 707 -8.35 -0.37 -20.30
CA ALA A 707 -7.41 0.65 -20.75
C ALA A 707 -6.80 0.31 -22.13
N LEU A 708 -6.39 -0.95 -22.35
CA LEU A 708 -5.89 -1.42 -23.64
C LEU A 708 -6.98 -1.33 -24.74
N GLY A 709 -8.21 -1.74 -24.42
CA GLY A 709 -9.35 -1.59 -25.33
C GLY A 709 -9.66 -0.13 -25.66
N ALA A 710 -9.65 0.76 -24.67
CA ALA A 710 -9.87 2.20 -24.87
C ALA A 710 -8.77 2.87 -25.71
N ALA A 711 -7.52 2.41 -25.64
CA ALA A 711 -6.43 2.87 -26.50
C ALA A 711 -6.62 2.44 -27.97
N VAL A 712 -7.01 1.17 -28.19
CA VAL A 712 -7.37 0.66 -29.53
C VAL A 712 -8.54 1.45 -30.13
N ASP A 713 -9.63 1.62 -29.35
CA ASP A 713 -10.80 2.38 -29.78
C ASP A 713 -10.47 3.86 -30.03
N ALA A 714 -9.56 4.46 -29.25
CA ALA A 714 -9.06 5.81 -29.51
C ALA A 714 -8.34 5.90 -30.86
N GLY A 715 -7.50 4.92 -31.19
CA GLY A 715 -6.83 4.82 -32.49
C GLY A 715 -7.82 4.70 -33.66
N LEU A 716 -8.87 3.89 -33.50
CA LEU A 716 -9.97 3.72 -34.47
C LEU A 716 -10.77 5.01 -34.67
N ILE A 717 -11.25 5.62 -33.59
CA ILE A 717 -12.08 6.84 -33.64
C ILE A 717 -11.26 8.04 -34.15
N ALA A 718 -9.97 8.13 -33.81
CA ALA A 718 -9.07 9.13 -34.38
C ALA A 718 -8.87 8.91 -35.89
N SER A 719 -8.67 7.67 -36.33
CA SER A 719 -8.54 7.32 -37.76
C SER A 719 -9.80 7.67 -38.56
N LEU A 720 -10.98 7.30 -38.03
CA LEU A 720 -12.29 7.62 -38.60
C LEU A 720 -12.47 9.14 -38.78
N GLN A 721 -12.04 9.93 -37.80
CA GLN A 721 -12.14 11.40 -37.81
C GLN A 721 -11.01 12.09 -38.61
N GLY A 722 -10.10 11.33 -39.21
CA GLY A 722 -8.93 11.87 -39.93
C GLY A 722 -7.87 12.52 -39.02
N ARG A 723 -7.93 12.27 -37.70
CA ARG A 723 -6.98 12.77 -36.70
C ARG A 723 -5.74 11.86 -36.65
N PHE A 724 -5.11 11.63 -37.80
CA PHE A 724 -4.14 10.55 -37.99
C PHE A 724 -2.90 10.63 -37.10
N ALA A 725 -2.49 11.83 -36.66
CA ALA A 725 -1.40 11.98 -35.70
C ALA A 725 -1.74 11.39 -34.32
N GLU A 726 -2.98 11.55 -33.87
CA GLU A 726 -3.48 10.92 -32.63
C GLU A 726 -3.68 9.42 -32.82
N ALA A 727 -4.14 8.98 -34.01
CA ALA A 727 -4.26 7.56 -34.33
C ALA A 727 -2.91 6.83 -34.31
N THR A 728 -1.88 7.39 -34.96
CA THR A 728 -0.51 6.85 -34.92
C THR A 728 0.08 6.87 -33.51
N ALA A 729 -0.25 7.87 -32.68
CA ALA A 729 0.18 7.89 -31.29
C ALA A 729 -0.50 6.79 -30.44
N ALA A 730 -1.82 6.64 -30.55
CA ALA A 730 -2.59 5.64 -29.79
C ALA A 730 -2.28 4.18 -30.19
N LEU A 731 -1.88 3.96 -31.45
CA LEU A 731 -1.45 2.65 -31.94
C LEU A 731 0.07 2.38 -31.75
N GLY A 732 0.85 3.41 -31.39
CA GLY A 732 2.31 3.38 -31.39
C GLY A 732 2.98 2.96 -30.06
N ASP A 733 2.21 2.67 -29.02
CA ASP A 733 2.75 2.17 -27.74
C ASP A 733 3.11 0.67 -27.81
N ASP A 734 4.22 0.30 -27.17
CA ASP A 734 4.74 -1.09 -27.10
C ASP A 734 3.71 -2.11 -26.57
N ALA A 735 2.67 -1.65 -25.87
CA ALA A 735 1.56 -2.46 -25.35
C ALA A 735 0.75 -3.23 -26.43
N LEU A 736 0.80 -2.78 -27.69
CA LEU A 736 0.18 -3.46 -28.84
C LEU A 736 1.18 -4.22 -29.72
N SER A 737 2.47 -4.25 -29.35
CA SER A 737 3.52 -4.97 -30.09
C SER A 737 3.46 -6.49 -29.90
N LEU A 738 3.99 -7.24 -30.86
CA LEU A 738 4.14 -8.71 -30.76
C LEU A 738 5.19 -9.16 -29.71
N GLU A 739 6.07 -8.26 -29.27
CA GLU A 739 7.13 -8.58 -28.30
C GLU A 739 6.73 -8.21 -26.85
N GLY A 740 5.90 -7.18 -26.68
CA GLY A 740 5.36 -6.78 -25.36
C GLY A 740 4.04 -7.48 -25.00
N CYS A 741 3.25 -7.90 -25.99
CA CYS A 741 1.92 -8.48 -25.77
C CYS A 741 1.93 -10.00 -26.01
N ASP A 742 2.33 -10.78 -24.98
CA ASP A 742 2.34 -12.26 -24.94
C ASP A 742 0.92 -12.91 -24.98
N ARG A 743 -0.07 -12.15 -25.47
CA ARG A 743 -1.49 -12.46 -25.47
C ARG A 743 -1.94 -12.65 -26.91
N ALA A 744 -1.92 -13.91 -27.34
CA ALA A 744 -2.21 -14.34 -28.72
C ALA A 744 -3.55 -13.84 -29.30
N THR A 745 -4.49 -13.39 -28.46
CA THR A 745 -5.79 -12.83 -28.89
C THR A 745 -5.69 -11.43 -29.53
N PHE A 746 -4.68 -10.61 -29.21
CA PHE A 746 -4.61 -9.20 -29.68
C PHE A 746 -3.46 -8.89 -30.63
N GLY A 747 -2.37 -9.67 -30.66
CA GLY A 747 -1.19 -9.37 -31.49
C GLY A 747 -1.46 -9.22 -33.00
N PHE A 748 -2.47 -9.92 -33.53
CA PHE A 748 -2.90 -9.74 -34.93
C PHE A 748 -3.73 -8.45 -35.14
N MET A 749 -4.42 -7.97 -34.11
CA MET A 749 -5.30 -6.81 -34.20
C MET A 749 -4.51 -5.53 -34.37
N GLY A 750 -3.42 -5.36 -33.61
CA GLY A 750 -2.48 -4.25 -33.77
C GLY A 750 -1.96 -4.12 -35.21
N HIS A 751 -1.67 -5.25 -35.86
CA HIS A 751 -1.26 -5.28 -37.27
C HIS A 751 -2.40 -4.90 -38.23
N HIS A 752 -3.63 -5.40 -38.00
CA HIS A 752 -4.78 -5.01 -38.82
C HIS A 752 -5.07 -3.50 -38.73
N LEU A 753 -4.99 -2.92 -37.53
CA LEU A 753 -5.19 -1.49 -37.29
C LEU A 753 -4.16 -0.63 -38.01
N HIS A 754 -2.88 -1.02 -37.97
CA HIS A 754 -1.82 -0.36 -38.74
C HIS A 754 -2.06 -0.47 -40.25
N TRP A 755 -2.39 -1.66 -40.76
CA TRP A 755 -2.72 -1.87 -42.17
C TRP A 755 -3.88 -0.97 -42.62
N ALA A 756 -4.98 -0.92 -41.86
CA ALA A 756 -6.14 -0.09 -42.17
C ALA A 756 -5.80 1.41 -42.16
N LEU A 757 -5.00 1.88 -41.20
CA LEU A 757 -4.53 3.27 -41.12
C LEU A 757 -3.62 3.64 -42.30
N HIS A 758 -2.67 2.78 -42.66
CA HIS A 758 -1.79 3.02 -43.81
C HIS A 758 -2.58 3.02 -45.13
N LEU A 759 -3.49 2.06 -45.31
CA LEU A 759 -4.35 1.95 -46.49
C LEU A 759 -5.26 3.19 -46.63
N LEU A 760 -5.91 3.63 -45.55
CA LEU A 760 -6.78 4.81 -45.55
C LEU A 760 -6.05 6.11 -45.89
N ARG A 761 -4.73 6.16 -45.65
CA ARG A 761 -3.86 7.29 -46.02
C ARG A 761 -3.20 7.15 -47.40
N GLY A 762 -3.29 5.99 -48.05
CA GLY A 762 -2.57 5.67 -49.30
C GLY A 762 -1.07 5.40 -49.11
N HIS A 763 -0.66 5.05 -47.89
CA HIS A 763 0.70 4.60 -47.56
C HIS A 763 0.87 3.12 -47.94
N PHE A 764 0.78 2.83 -49.25
CA PHE A 764 0.68 1.46 -49.76
C PHE A 764 1.93 0.61 -49.50
N VAL A 765 3.12 1.22 -49.51
CA VAL A 765 4.38 0.50 -49.23
C VAL A 765 4.37 -0.02 -47.80
N GLU A 766 4.07 0.85 -46.83
CA GLU A 766 4.00 0.49 -45.41
C GLU A 766 2.87 -0.51 -45.14
N ALA A 767 1.72 -0.38 -45.81
CA ALA A 767 0.65 -1.38 -45.75
C ALA A 767 1.11 -2.77 -46.22
N GLU A 768 1.90 -2.86 -47.30
CA GLU A 768 2.51 -4.11 -47.76
C GLU A 768 3.59 -4.65 -46.82
N GLU A 769 4.30 -3.79 -46.07
CA GLU A 769 5.24 -4.24 -45.04
C GLU A 769 4.52 -4.89 -43.85
N VAL A 770 3.42 -4.29 -43.39
CA VAL A 770 2.56 -4.86 -42.35
C VAL A 770 1.96 -6.20 -42.79
N LEU A 771 1.49 -6.32 -44.04
CA LEU A 771 0.98 -7.58 -44.60
C LEU A 771 2.06 -8.68 -44.65
N ARG A 772 3.32 -8.31 -44.89
CA ARG A 772 4.46 -9.24 -44.91
C ARG A 772 4.72 -9.84 -43.54
N GLY A 773 4.52 -9.07 -42.46
CA GLY A 773 4.53 -9.56 -41.07
C GLY A 773 3.32 -10.45 -40.74
N LEU A 774 2.11 -10.03 -41.13
CA LEU A 774 0.85 -10.75 -40.89
C LEU A 774 0.84 -12.20 -41.41
N ARG A 775 1.54 -12.49 -42.51
CA ARG A 775 1.71 -13.86 -43.03
C ARG A 775 2.42 -14.81 -42.06
N GLY A 776 3.17 -14.30 -41.08
CA GLY A 776 3.79 -15.08 -40.00
C GLY A 776 3.03 -15.06 -38.68
N SER A 777 2.09 -14.14 -38.47
CA SER A 777 1.47 -13.88 -37.16
C SER A 777 0.21 -14.71 -36.86
N GLY A 778 -0.13 -15.69 -37.70
CA GLY A 778 -1.34 -16.52 -37.54
C GLY A 778 -2.67 -15.81 -37.84
N TYR A 779 -2.65 -14.70 -38.60
CA TYR A 779 -3.86 -13.98 -38.97
C TYR A 779 -4.80 -14.85 -39.86
N PRO A 780 -6.13 -14.86 -39.66
CA PRO A 780 -7.00 -15.87 -40.31
C PRO A 780 -7.21 -15.73 -41.83
N CYS A 781 -7.07 -14.54 -42.41
CA CYS A 781 -7.44 -14.30 -43.82
C CYS A 781 -6.50 -13.32 -44.58
N PRO A 782 -5.16 -13.51 -44.58
CA PRO A 782 -4.21 -12.53 -45.12
C PRO A 782 -4.46 -12.19 -46.60
N GLY A 783 -4.86 -13.20 -47.41
CA GLY A 783 -5.21 -12.99 -48.82
C GLY A 783 -6.39 -12.04 -49.07
N LEU A 784 -7.30 -11.88 -48.11
CA LEU A 784 -8.39 -10.89 -48.19
C LEU A 784 -7.85 -9.46 -48.10
N LEU A 785 -6.91 -9.22 -47.17
CA LEU A 785 -6.28 -7.90 -47.00
C LEU A 785 -5.37 -7.56 -48.19
N GLU A 786 -4.63 -8.54 -48.69
CA GLU A 786 -3.80 -8.41 -49.89
C GLU A 786 -4.65 -8.07 -51.13
N ALA A 787 -5.81 -8.72 -51.30
CA ALA A 787 -6.73 -8.43 -52.39
C ALA A 787 -7.35 -7.03 -52.28
N VAL A 788 -7.76 -6.59 -51.08
CA VAL A 788 -8.23 -5.20 -50.85
C VAL A 788 -7.12 -4.19 -51.15
N THR A 789 -5.89 -4.47 -50.71
CA THR A 789 -4.72 -3.58 -50.91
C THR A 789 -4.37 -3.43 -52.39
N ALA A 790 -4.40 -4.53 -53.16
CA ALA A 790 -4.16 -4.51 -54.59
C ALA A 790 -5.25 -3.74 -55.36
N VAL A 791 -6.52 -3.91 -54.98
CA VAL A 791 -7.65 -3.22 -55.62
C VAL A 791 -7.64 -1.71 -55.34
N GLU A 792 -7.26 -1.27 -54.13
CA GLU A 792 -7.05 0.16 -53.84
C GLU A 792 -5.85 0.76 -54.62
N GLN A 793 -4.87 -0.06 -55.02
CA GLN A 793 -3.81 0.33 -55.96
C GLN A 793 -4.21 0.21 -57.45
N GLY A 794 -5.40 -0.31 -57.76
CA GLY A 794 -5.91 -0.49 -59.12
C GLY A 794 -5.60 -1.83 -59.79
N ASP A 795 -5.03 -2.82 -59.09
CA ASP A 795 -4.89 -4.20 -59.59
C ASP A 795 -6.04 -5.10 -59.11
N ALA A 796 -6.96 -5.41 -60.02
CA ALA A 796 -8.06 -6.34 -59.78
C ALA A 796 -7.63 -7.83 -59.77
N ALA A 797 -6.44 -8.18 -60.25
CA ALA A 797 -6.08 -9.58 -60.51
C ALA A 797 -6.02 -10.46 -59.25
N PRO A 798 -5.55 -10.02 -58.07
CA PRO A 798 -5.60 -10.81 -56.83
C PRO A 798 -7.04 -11.05 -56.36
N ALA A 799 -7.88 -10.02 -56.41
CA ALA A 799 -9.28 -10.11 -56.00
C ALA A 799 -10.11 -11.00 -56.94
N LEU A 800 -9.90 -10.91 -58.25
CA LEU A 800 -10.56 -11.79 -59.23
C LEU A 800 -10.22 -13.27 -59.03
N ARG A 801 -8.99 -13.61 -58.61
CA ARG A 801 -8.63 -14.99 -58.23
C ARG A 801 -9.41 -15.43 -56.99
N LEU A 802 -9.39 -14.62 -55.94
CA LEU A 802 -10.08 -14.91 -54.68
C LEU A 802 -11.61 -15.04 -54.85
N ILE A 803 -12.20 -14.23 -55.74
CA ILE A 803 -13.63 -14.32 -56.11
C ILE A 803 -13.93 -15.58 -56.93
N ALA A 804 -13.04 -16.00 -57.82
CA ALA A 804 -13.19 -17.26 -58.57
C ALA A 804 -13.04 -18.50 -57.66
N GLU A 805 -12.08 -18.49 -56.72
CA GLU A 805 -11.87 -19.53 -55.70
C GLU A 805 -13.07 -19.68 -54.75
N HIS A 806 -13.97 -18.69 -54.71
CA HIS A 806 -15.14 -18.63 -53.84
C HIS A 806 -16.47 -18.48 -54.60
N ALA A 807 -16.48 -18.74 -55.92
CA ALA A 807 -17.66 -18.57 -56.77
C ALA A 807 -18.89 -19.38 -56.30
N ASP A 808 -18.68 -20.63 -55.86
CA ASP A 808 -19.74 -21.53 -55.38
C ASP A 808 -20.09 -21.33 -53.88
N ARG A 809 -19.52 -20.32 -53.21
CA ARG A 809 -19.71 -20.07 -51.76
C ARG A 809 -20.47 -18.75 -51.53
N PRO A 810 -21.73 -18.78 -51.04
CA PRO A 810 -22.50 -17.56 -50.78
C PRO A 810 -22.01 -16.79 -49.55
N ALA A 811 -21.28 -17.43 -48.64
CA ALA A 811 -20.56 -16.78 -47.54
C ALA A 811 -19.18 -17.45 -47.40
N PRO A 812 -18.13 -16.93 -48.05
CA PRO A 812 -16.82 -17.57 -48.06
C PRO A 812 -15.99 -17.33 -46.78
N TYR A 813 -16.34 -16.30 -46.00
CA TYR A 813 -15.65 -15.92 -44.76
C TYR A 813 -16.59 -15.93 -43.55
N PRO A 814 -16.06 -16.12 -42.31
CA PRO A 814 -16.84 -15.98 -41.09
C PRO A 814 -17.49 -14.59 -40.97
N ARG A 815 -18.62 -14.51 -40.26
CA ARG A 815 -19.48 -13.30 -40.23
C ARG A 815 -18.78 -12.00 -39.84
N ALA A 816 -17.74 -12.06 -39.01
CA ALA A 816 -16.93 -10.90 -38.60
C ALA A 816 -16.03 -10.31 -39.72
N TYR A 817 -15.77 -11.08 -40.78
CA TYR A 817 -14.98 -10.70 -41.95
C TYR A 817 -15.83 -10.48 -43.22
N LEU A 818 -17.08 -10.94 -43.22
CA LEU A 818 -18.00 -10.78 -44.35
C LEU A 818 -18.18 -9.31 -44.79
N PRO A 819 -18.20 -8.28 -43.92
CA PRO A 819 -18.30 -6.89 -44.36
C PRO A 819 -17.08 -6.44 -45.20
N LEU A 820 -15.87 -6.82 -44.80
CA LEU A 820 -14.64 -6.56 -45.58
C LEU A 820 -14.63 -7.31 -46.93
N TRP A 821 -15.25 -8.50 -46.98
CA TRP A 821 -15.49 -9.20 -48.25
C TRP A 821 -16.47 -8.45 -49.16
N LEU A 822 -17.57 -7.91 -48.62
CA LEU A 822 -18.54 -7.12 -49.39
C LEU A 822 -17.89 -5.86 -49.97
N ARG A 823 -17.02 -5.19 -49.20
CA ARG A 823 -16.14 -4.13 -49.70
C ARG A 823 -15.28 -4.62 -50.86
N LEU A 824 -14.52 -5.72 -50.70
CA LEU A 824 -13.66 -6.25 -51.77
C LEU A 824 -14.45 -6.54 -53.05
N LEU A 825 -15.60 -7.20 -52.92
CA LEU A 825 -16.47 -7.57 -54.04
C LEU A 825 -16.93 -6.31 -54.80
N ALA A 826 -17.44 -5.30 -54.09
CA ALA A 826 -17.90 -4.06 -54.70
C ALA A 826 -16.77 -3.24 -55.33
N GLN A 827 -15.60 -3.15 -54.67
CA GLN A 827 -14.42 -2.48 -55.23
C GLN A 827 -13.92 -3.18 -56.50
N THR A 828 -13.88 -4.51 -56.51
CA THR A 828 -13.45 -5.28 -57.69
C THR A 828 -14.44 -5.14 -58.83
N ALA A 829 -15.73 -5.19 -58.54
CA ALA A 829 -16.79 -4.99 -59.54
C ALA A 829 -16.74 -3.57 -60.16
N ALA A 830 -16.58 -2.53 -59.33
CA ALA A 830 -16.47 -1.15 -59.79
C ALA A 830 -15.18 -0.90 -60.61
N LEU A 831 -14.04 -1.48 -60.20
CA LEU A 831 -12.75 -1.35 -60.90
C LEU A 831 -12.73 -2.11 -62.25
N THR A 832 -13.40 -3.25 -62.34
CA THR A 832 -13.40 -4.10 -63.56
C THR A 832 -14.51 -3.77 -64.54
N GLY A 833 -15.63 -3.21 -64.08
CA GLY A 833 -16.81 -2.95 -64.90
C GLY A 833 -17.56 -4.22 -65.34
N ASP A 834 -17.28 -5.41 -64.78
CA ASP A 834 -17.97 -6.65 -65.16
C ASP A 834 -19.45 -6.59 -64.69
N PRO A 835 -20.43 -6.59 -65.60
CA PRO A 835 -21.85 -6.50 -65.22
C PRO A 835 -22.34 -7.63 -64.32
N ARG A 836 -21.68 -8.80 -64.32
CA ARG A 836 -22.00 -9.92 -63.43
C ARG A 836 -21.51 -9.70 -62.02
N LEU A 837 -20.30 -9.14 -61.86
CA LEU A 837 -19.76 -8.79 -60.56
C LEU A 837 -20.50 -7.57 -59.98
N ILE A 838 -20.87 -6.60 -60.83
CA ILE A 838 -21.70 -5.46 -60.42
C ILE A 838 -23.06 -5.94 -59.90
N ALA A 839 -23.79 -6.74 -60.68
CA ALA A 839 -25.09 -7.27 -60.25
C ALA A 839 -24.99 -8.08 -58.94
N ARG A 840 -23.96 -8.95 -58.81
CA ARG A 840 -23.70 -9.69 -57.56
C ARG A 840 -23.43 -8.76 -56.38
N ALA A 841 -22.63 -7.73 -56.57
CA ALA A 841 -22.29 -6.77 -55.52
C ALA A 841 -23.51 -5.90 -55.12
N GLU A 842 -24.34 -5.50 -56.08
CA GLU A 842 -25.61 -4.79 -55.81
C GLU A 842 -26.59 -5.69 -55.06
N ASP A 843 -26.75 -6.96 -55.45
CA ASP A 843 -27.60 -7.95 -54.75
C ASP A 843 -27.13 -8.21 -53.31
N GLU A 844 -25.81 -8.34 -53.07
CA GLU A 844 -25.24 -8.58 -51.73
C GLU A 844 -25.23 -7.31 -50.84
N LEU A 845 -25.16 -6.09 -51.40
CA LEU A 845 -25.10 -4.84 -50.62
C LEU A 845 -26.45 -4.12 -50.41
N THR A 846 -27.37 -4.16 -51.37
CA THR A 846 -28.64 -3.40 -51.32
C THR A 846 -29.45 -3.61 -50.03
N PRO A 847 -29.51 -4.81 -49.40
CA PRO A 847 -30.19 -5.03 -48.11
C PRO A 847 -29.64 -4.18 -46.94
N TYR A 848 -28.46 -3.58 -47.10
CA TYR A 848 -27.76 -2.80 -46.08
C TYR A 848 -27.61 -1.31 -46.44
N THR A 849 -28.36 -0.81 -47.41
CA THR A 849 -28.43 0.62 -47.77
C THR A 849 -28.60 1.51 -46.52
N GLY A 850 -27.82 2.58 -46.39
CA GLY A 850 -27.77 3.45 -45.20
C GLY A 850 -26.94 2.95 -44.01
N GLN A 851 -26.47 1.69 -44.00
CA GLN A 851 -25.60 1.13 -42.95
C GLN A 851 -24.11 1.34 -43.28
N TRP A 852 -23.24 1.09 -42.30
CA TRP A 852 -21.79 1.13 -42.46
C TRP A 852 -21.18 -0.27 -42.53
N ILE A 853 -20.19 -0.43 -43.41
CA ILE A 853 -19.36 -1.64 -43.47
C ILE A 853 -18.35 -1.56 -42.32
N VAL A 854 -18.59 -2.34 -41.27
CA VAL A 854 -17.72 -2.46 -40.10
C VAL A 854 -17.37 -3.93 -39.90
N SER A 855 -16.08 -4.24 -39.77
CA SER A 855 -15.57 -5.61 -39.64
C SER A 855 -14.83 -5.80 -38.31
N LEU A 856 -14.43 -7.03 -37.98
CA LEU A 856 -13.52 -7.33 -36.85
C LEU A 856 -13.94 -6.69 -35.51
N SER A 857 -15.21 -6.84 -35.14
CA SER A 857 -15.78 -6.29 -33.90
C SER A 857 -15.62 -4.77 -33.71
N GLY A 858 -15.42 -4.01 -34.80
CA GLY A 858 -15.15 -2.57 -34.79
C GLY A 858 -13.76 -2.18 -35.29
N CYS A 859 -12.83 -3.14 -35.44
CA CYS A 859 -11.43 -2.88 -35.75
C CYS A 859 -11.13 -2.61 -37.24
N ASP A 860 -12.14 -2.66 -38.11
CA ASP A 860 -12.10 -2.17 -39.49
C ASP A 860 -13.37 -1.34 -39.76
N ILE A 861 -13.20 -0.12 -40.26
CA ILE A 861 -14.31 0.76 -40.63
C ILE A 861 -14.16 1.10 -42.11
N SER A 862 -14.92 0.40 -42.93
CA SER A 862 -14.82 0.31 -44.39
C SER A 862 -15.87 1.19 -45.12
N GLY A 863 -16.30 2.30 -44.51
CA GLY A 863 -17.18 3.30 -45.11
C GLY A 863 -18.69 2.94 -45.12
N PRO A 864 -19.56 3.86 -45.57
CA PRO A 864 -20.99 3.60 -45.72
C PRO A 864 -21.26 2.69 -46.92
N VAL A 865 -22.31 1.86 -46.85
CA VAL A 865 -22.73 0.98 -47.95
C VAL A 865 -23.07 1.78 -49.22
N ASP A 866 -23.64 2.98 -49.05
CA ASP A 866 -24.07 3.87 -50.12
C ASP A 866 -22.88 4.40 -50.97
N LEU A 867 -21.67 4.46 -50.41
CA LEU A 867 -20.45 4.76 -51.18
C LEU A 867 -20.21 3.68 -52.24
N TRP A 868 -20.27 2.42 -51.81
CA TRP A 868 -19.98 1.27 -52.65
C TRP A 868 -21.08 1.04 -53.69
N LEU A 869 -22.36 1.17 -53.29
CA LEU A 869 -23.49 1.19 -54.24
C LEU A 869 -23.37 2.33 -55.26
N GLY A 870 -22.91 3.52 -54.84
CA GLY A 870 -22.67 4.66 -55.73
C GLY A 870 -21.54 4.41 -56.74
N MET A 871 -20.45 3.76 -56.33
CA MET A 871 -19.37 3.34 -57.21
C MET A 871 -19.81 2.25 -58.21
N LEU A 872 -20.65 1.30 -57.77
CA LEU A 872 -21.23 0.26 -58.63
C LEU A 872 -22.15 0.85 -59.70
N ALA A 873 -23.06 1.74 -59.31
CA ALA A 873 -23.93 2.47 -60.23
C ALA A 873 -23.14 3.29 -61.27
N ALA A 874 -22.05 3.94 -60.84
CA ALA A 874 -21.15 4.67 -61.74
C ALA A 874 -20.45 3.75 -62.75
N ALA A 875 -20.01 2.56 -62.32
CA ALA A 875 -19.36 1.57 -63.19
C ALA A 875 -20.30 0.99 -64.26
N ARG A 876 -21.62 0.99 -64.03
CA ARG A 876 -22.66 0.67 -65.04
C ARG A 876 -23.29 1.89 -65.73
N ASP A 877 -22.63 3.04 -65.65
CA ASP A 877 -23.01 4.34 -66.26
C ASP A 877 -24.37 4.93 -65.83
N ASP A 878 -24.90 4.49 -64.68
CA ASP A 878 -26.13 5.03 -64.08
C ASP A 878 -25.79 6.24 -63.20
N ARG A 879 -25.55 7.37 -63.87
CA ARG A 879 -25.06 8.61 -63.26
C ARG A 879 -26.07 9.26 -62.29
N ASP A 880 -27.36 8.95 -62.40
CA ASP A 880 -28.40 9.45 -61.49
C ASP A 880 -28.45 8.62 -60.20
N ALA A 881 -28.45 7.28 -60.29
CA ALA A 881 -28.36 6.44 -59.09
C ALA A 881 -27.01 6.63 -58.37
N ALA A 882 -25.92 6.73 -59.12
CA ALA A 882 -24.59 6.98 -58.57
C ALA A 882 -24.52 8.31 -57.80
N ALA A 883 -25.02 9.40 -58.39
CA ALA A 883 -25.04 10.69 -57.71
C ALA A 883 -25.90 10.67 -56.44
N ALA A 884 -27.09 10.03 -56.47
CA ALA A 884 -27.96 9.93 -55.31
C ALA A 884 -27.31 9.16 -54.15
N ALA A 885 -26.71 8.00 -54.43
CA ALA A 885 -26.05 7.18 -53.42
C ALA A 885 -24.79 7.86 -52.85
N LEU A 886 -23.98 8.52 -53.70
CA LEU A 886 -22.77 9.23 -53.24
C LEU A 886 -23.08 10.51 -52.45
N ILE A 887 -24.24 11.14 -52.67
CA ILE A 887 -24.75 12.23 -51.82
C ILE A 887 -25.08 11.71 -50.41
N GLU A 888 -25.80 10.59 -50.30
CA GLU A 888 -26.12 10.01 -48.99
C GLU A 888 -24.88 9.45 -48.30
N ALA A 889 -23.93 8.85 -49.04
CA ALA A 889 -22.64 8.43 -48.51
C ALA A 889 -21.84 9.59 -47.89
N ALA A 890 -21.80 10.74 -48.57
CA ALA A 890 -21.17 11.95 -48.05
C ALA A 890 -21.91 12.48 -46.82
N ALA A 891 -23.24 12.57 -46.87
CA ALA A 891 -24.06 13.05 -45.75
C ALA A 891 -23.96 12.13 -44.52
N SER A 892 -23.95 10.81 -44.71
CA SER A 892 -23.74 9.81 -43.67
C SER A 892 -22.34 9.94 -43.04
N SER A 893 -21.31 10.14 -43.87
CA SER A 893 -19.96 10.40 -43.39
C SER A 893 -19.87 11.70 -42.58
N ASP A 894 -20.53 12.77 -43.01
CA ASP A 894 -20.60 14.04 -42.29
C ASP A 894 -21.33 13.92 -40.94
N ARG A 895 -22.46 13.19 -40.90
CA ARG A 895 -23.21 12.94 -39.64
C ARG A 895 -22.34 12.27 -38.57
N LEU A 896 -21.47 11.35 -38.96
CA LEU A 896 -20.57 10.65 -38.03
C LEU A 896 -19.24 11.39 -37.77
N GLY A 897 -18.95 12.48 -38.48
CA GLY A 897 -17.64 13.14 -38.47
C GLY A 897 -16.53 12.31 -39.13
N ALA A 898 -16.89 11.36 -40.01
CA ALA A 898 -16.00 10.42 -40.68
C ALA A 898 -15.26 11.05 -41.87
N ARG A 899 -14.44 12.08 -41.60
CA ARG A 899 -13.90 13.01 -42.62
C ARG A 899 -13.24 12.34 -43.84
N PRO A 900 -12.38 11.30 -43.72
CA PRO A 900 -11.78 10.65 -44.89
C PRO A 900 -12.83 9.99 -45.81
N TRP A 901 -13.88 9.40 -45.24
CA TRP A 901 -14.97 8.80 -46.00
C TRP A 901 -15.89 9.85 -46.66
N ALA A 902 -16.05 11.02 -46.03
CA ALA A 902 -16.72 12.16 -46.65
C ALA A 902 -15.92 12.70 -47.86
N VAL A 903 -14.59 12.83 -47.72
CA VAL A 903 -13.67 13.19 -48.82
C VAL A 903 -13.78 12.20 -49.99
N ARG A 904 -13.70 10.89 -49.72
CA ARG A 904 -13.82 9.83 -50.74
C ARG A 904 -15.18 9.86 -51.47
N SER A 905 -16.27 9.98 -50.72
CA SER A 905 -17.63 10.05 -51.28
C SER A 905 -17.82 11.27 -52.19
N ARG A 906 -17.32 12.44 -51.77
CA ARG A 906 -17.36 13.69 -52.55
C ARG A 906 -16.47 13.64 -53.79
N LEU A 907 -15.32 12.97 -53.73
CA LEU A 907 -14.42 12.78 -54.88
C LEU A 907 -15.12 11.99 -56.00
N HIS A 908 -15.70 10.83 -55.67
CA HIS A 908 -16.46 10.04 -56.63
C HIS A 908 -17.73 10.76 -57.11
N LEU A 909 -18.44 11.49 -56.24
CA LEU A 909 -19.60 12.30 -56.64
C LEU A 909 -19.19 13.35 -57.70
N ALA A 910 -18.06 14.04 -57.51
CA ALA A 910 -17.58 15.01 -58.48
C ALA A 910 -17.17 14.36 -59.81
N GLN A 911 -16.57 13.16 -59.78
CA GLN A 911 -16.25 12.39 -60.99
C GLN A 911 -17.52 12.04 -61.79
N VAL A 912 -18.58 11.59 -61.11
CA VAL A 912 -19.89 11.31 -61.73
C VAL A 912 -20.52 12.59 -62.31
N LEU A 913 -20.45 13.71 -61.60
CA LEU A 913 -20.98 15.01 -62.05
C LEU A 913 -20.21 15.57 -63.27
N LEU A 914 -18.89 15.39 -63.35
CA LEU A 914 -18.11 15.68 -64.55
C LEU A 914 -18.53 14.79 -65.73
N ALA A 915 -18.63 13.48 -65.49
CA ALA A 915 -19.05 12.52 -66.53
C ALA A 915 -20.46 12.84 -67.06
N ARG A 916 -21.35 13.40 -66.24
CA ARG A 916 -22.69 13.84 -66.64
C ARG A 916 -22.69 15.02 -67.63
N GLY A 917 -21.60 15.79 -67.73
CA GLY A 917 -21.44 16.86 -68.73
C GLY A 917 -22.36 18.07 -68.57
N GLY A 918 -22.94 18.28 -67.38
CA GLY A 918 -23.95 19.33 -67.13
C GLY A 918 -23.83 20.10 -65.82
N ALA A 919 -22.88 19.77 -64.94
CA ALA A 919 -22.73 20.33 -63.59
C ALA A 919 -21.32 20.90 -63.34
N ASP A 920 -20.77 21.54 -64.37
CA ASP A 920 -19.36 21.90 -64.55
C ASP A 920 -18.77 22.70 -63.35
N ASP A 921 -19.51 23.68 -62.83
CA ASP A 921 -19.08 24.49 -61.67
C ASP A 921 -19.37 23.84 -60.31
N GLU A 922 -20.31 22.91 -60.23
CA GLU A 922 -20.58 22.14 -59.00
C GLU A 922 -19.52 21.08 -58.77
N ALA A 923 -19.19 20.31 -59.81
CA ALA A 923 -18.11 19.34 -59.76
C ALA A 923 -16.75 20.02 -59.48
N ARG A 924 -16.45 21.18 -60.11
CA ARG A 924 -15.22 21.95 -59.81
C ARG A 924 -15.18 22.43 -58.35
N ARG A 925 -16.27 22.97 -57.82
CA ARG A 925 -16.34 23.36 -56.39
C ARG A 925 -16.08 22.16 -55.48
N LEU A 926 -16.77 21.04 -55.74
CA LEU A 926 -16.63 19.83 -54.95
C LEU A 926 -15.20 19.27 -55.00
N LEU A 927 -14.53 19.27 -56.16
CA LEU A 927 -13.12 18.89 -56.26
C LEU A 927 -12.16 19.87 -55.57
N HIS A 928 -12.47 21.18 -55.55
CA HIS A 928 -11.68 22.14 -54.79
C HIS A 928 -11.81 21.92 -53.28
N ASP A 929 -13.01 21.62 -52.78
CA ASP A 929 -13.22 21.29 -51.37
C ASP A 929 -12.60 19.94 -50.99
N VAL A 930 -12.70 18.91 -51.86
CA VAL A 930 -12.01 17.63 -51.70
C VAL A 930 -10.49 17.83 -51.68
N ALA A 931 -9.90 18.57 -52.62
CA ALA A 931 -8.46 18.80 -52.67
C ALA A 931 -7.96 19.60 -51.45
N ARG A 932 -8.76 20.55 -50.95
CA ARG A 932 -8.47 21.29 -49.72
C ARG A 932 -8.54 20.37 -48.50
N GLU A 933 -9.65 19.68 -48.28
CA GLU A 933 -9.85 18.84 -47.10
C GLU A 933 -8.92 17.61 -47.09
N ALA A 934 -8.66 16.99 -48.24
CA ALA A 934 -7.65 15.94 -48.36
C ALA A 934 -6.25 16.47 -47.99
N GLY A 935 -5.89 17.69 -48.40
CA GLY A 935 -4.63 18.34 -48.01
C GLY A 935 -4.56 18.68 -46.50
N GLU A 936 -5.66 19.14 -45.91
CA GLU A 936 -5.79 19.37 -44.46
C GLU A 936 -5.65 18.06 -43.64
N LEU A 937 -5.98 16.92 -44.25
CA LEU A 937 -5.93 15.58 -43.65
C LEU A 937 -4.67 14.78 -44.00
N ALA A 938 -3.75 15.32 -44.82
CA ALA A 938 -2.62 14.58 -45.41
C ALA A 938 -3.03 13.28 -46.15
N LEU A 939 -4.15 13.34 -46.89
CA LEU A 939 -4.65 12.30 -47.79
C LEU A 939 -4.12 12.54 -49.21
N ASP A 940 -2.79 12.52 -49.37
CA ASP A 940 -2.07 13.01 -50.55
C ASP A 940 -2.50 12.32 -51.86
N HIS A 941 -2.93 11.06 -51.79
CA HIS A 941 -3.41 10.30 -52.95
C HIS A 941 -4.73 10.87 -53.50
N TRP A 942 -5.78 11.03 -52.67
CA TRP A 942 -7.03 11.68 -53.09
C TRP A 942 -6.88 13.17 -53.37
N ALA A 943 -5.97 13.88 -52.68
CA ALA A 943 -5.63 15.27 -53.03
C ALA A 943 -5.05 15.36 -54.45
N SER A 944 -4.16 14.42 -54.81
CA SER A 944 -3.55 14.33 -56.15
C SER A 944 -4.56 13.93 -57.23
N GLU A 945 -5.49 13.02 -56.91
CA GLU A 945 -6.58 12.59 -57.79
C GLU A 945 -7.59 13.72 -58.05
N ALA A 946 -8.01 14.42 -57.00
CA ALA A 946 -8.89 15.59 -57.11
C ALA A 946 -8.22 16.71 -57.94
N ALA A 947 -6.92 16.95 -57.72
CA ALA A 947 -6.14 17.87 -58.53
C ALA A 947 -5.99 17.40 -60.00
N ALA A 948 -6.00 16.10 -60.28
CA ALA A 948 -6.00 15.56 -61.64
C ALA A 948 -7.35 15.78 -62.33
N ALA A 949 -8.46 15.50 -61.64
CA ALA A 949 -9.81 15.78 -62.13
C ALA A 949 -10.06 17.28 -62.35
N LEU A 950 -9.50 18.16 -61.51
CA LEU A 950 -9.52 19.61 -61.75
C LEU A 950 -8.75 20.00 -63.02
N ARG A 951 -7.61 19.36 -63.32
CA ARG A 951 -6.84 19.64 -64.55
C ARG A 951 -7.60 19.24 -65.80
N THR A 952 -8.28 18.09 -65.83
CA THR A 952 -9.12 17.69 -66.98
C THR A 952 -10.37 18.57 -67.10
N ALA A 953 -11.00 18.94 -65.97
CA ALA A 953 -12.15 19.84 -65.94
C ALA A 953 -11.82 21.32 -66.22
N SER A 954 -10.55 21.71 -66.34
CA SER A 954 -10.12 23.11 -66.55
C SER A 954 -9.69 23.43 -68.00
N ALA A 955 -9.96 22.54 -68.96
CA ALA A 955 -9.89 22.89 -70.38
C ALA A 955 -10.93 24.00 -70.69
N PRO A 956 -10.57 25.08 -71.41
CA PRO A 956 -11.29 26.36 -71.27
C PRO A 956 -12.61 26.46 -72.04
N ALA A 957 -13.71 26.59 -71.29
CA ALA A 957 -14.84 27.46 -71.65
C ALA A 957 -14.61 28.88 -71.09
N SER A 958 -15.27 29.90 -71.65
CA SER A 958 -14.80 31.30 -71.56
C SER A 958 -15.41 32.17 -70.43
N ALA A 959 -14.54 32.60 -69.50
CA ALA A 959 -14.45 33.91 -68.83
C ALA A 959 -15.73 34.73 -68.44
N GLY A 960 -15.88 35.04 -67.14
CA GLY A 960 -16.75 36.10 -66.59
C GLY A 960 -16.42 36.44 -65.12
N PRO A 961 -16.46 37.71 -64.62
CA PRO A 961 -15.80 38.07 -63.34
C PRO A 961 -16.65 38.65 -62.18
N ARG A 962 -16.26 38.27 -60.95
CA ARG A 962 -16.26 38.92 -59.61
C ARG A 962 -17.00 40.26 -59.36
N GLN A 963 -17.55 40.42 -58.14
CA GLN A 963 -17.64 41.72 -57.42
C GLN A 963 -17.55 41.61 -55.87
N ASN A 964 -17.50 42.73 -55.14
CA ASN A 964 -16.90 42.91 -53.79
C ASN A 964 -17.72 43.84 -52.85
N ARG A 965 -17.63 43.70 -51.50
CA ARG A 965 -17.79 44.68 -50.35
C ARG A 965 -18.04 43.92 -49.00
N ALA A 966 -17.79 44.36 -47.74
CA ALA A 966 -17.64 45.65 -47.01
C ALA A 966 -18.98 46.32 -46.56
N GLU A 967 -19.19 47.02 -45.42
CA GLU A 967 -18.40 47.54 -44.26
C GLU A 967 -19.41 48.06 -43.15
N ASN A 968 -19.17 48.51 -41.90
CA ASN A 968 -18.06 48.67 -40.92
C ASN A 968 -18.61 48.92 -39.45
N ARG A 969 -17.74 49.18 -38.44
CA ARG A 969 -17.81 49.96 -37.13
C ARG A 969 -19.14 50.60 -36.60
N ALA A 970 -19.33 51.03 -35.32
CA ALA A 970 -18.68 50.86 -33.97
C ALA A 970 -19.40 51.69 -32.84
N ALA A 971 -18.96 51.55 -31.56
CA ALA A 971 -19.16 52.44 -30.36
C ALA A 971 -20.58 52.49 -29.70
N ASP A 972 -20.83 53.01 -28.47
CA ASP A 972 -20.03 53.79 -27.47
C ASP A 972 -20.47 53.54 -25.97
N ARG A 973 -19.97 54.32 -24.99
CA ARG A 973 -20.05 54.20 -23.50
C ARG A 973 -21.09 55.10 -22.78
N THR A 974 -21.33 54.90 -21.47
CA THR A 974 -21.26 55.92 -20.36
C THR A 974 -21.52 55.32 -18.94
N ASP A 975 -21.43 56.11 -17.85
CA ASP A 975 -21.35 55.73 -16.40
C ASP A 975 -22.10 56.74 -15.47
N ASP A 976 -22.07 56.52 -14.13
CA ASP A 976 -22.30 57.44 -12.96
C ASP A 976 -23.51 57.17 -11.99
N ARG A 977 -23.54 57.85 -10.81
CA ARG A 977 -24.18 57.47 -9.49
C ARG A 977 -24.82 58.70 -8.75
N PRO A 978 -24.85 58.94 -7.38
CA PRO A 978 -24.68 58.15 -6.13
C PRO A 978 -25.63 58.49 -4.90
N THR A 979 -25.35 57.89 -3.71
CA THR A 979 -25.60 58.35 -2.29
C THR A 979 -26.95 58.15 -1.51
N GLU A 980 -26.89 58.24 -0.16
CA GLU A 980 -27.83 57.72 0.91
C GLU A 980 -28.61 58.84 1.71
N PRO A 981 -28.92 58.90 3.07
CA PRO A 981 -28.65 58.07 4.30
C PRO A 981 -29.77 57.95 5.42
N THR A 982 -29.40 57.50 6.65
CA THR A 982 -29.95 57.80 8.04
C THR A 982 -31.00 56.91 8.81
N LYS A 983 -31.18 57.18 10.13
CA LYS A 983 -31.55 56.31 11.32
C LYS A 983 -32.28 57.13 12.45
N PRO A 984 -32.95 56.62 13.56
CA PRO A 984 -32.50 55.68 14.63
C PRO A 984 -33.54 54.59 15.08
N THR A 985 -33.95 54.22 16.33
CA THR A 985 -34.10 54.82 17.71
C THR A 985 -33.84 53.80 18.88
N GLU A 986 -34.59 53.82 20.03
CA GLU A 986 -34.32 53.14 21.34
C GLU A 986 -35.57 52.35 21.90
N SER A 987 -35.67 51.67 23.08
CA SER A 987 -35.47 52.12 24.50
C SER A 987 -35.71 51.05 25.63
N THR A 988 -35.08 51.22 26.82
CA THR A 988 -35.42 50.79 28.24
C THR A 988 -35.68 49.30 28.65
N ARG A 989 -35.31 48.69 29.82
CA ARG A 989 -35.12 49.01 31.30
C ARG A 989 -36.41 48.94 32.17
N PRO A 990 -36.43 48.83 33.55
CA PRO A 990 -35.36 48.71 34.61
C PRO A 990 -35.65 47.82 35.90
N THR A 991 -34.73 47.81 36.91
CA THR A 991 -34.90 47.83 38.43
C THR A 991 -35.60 46.70 39.25
N ASP A 992 -35.36 46.44 40.57
CA ASP A 992 -34.36 46.92 41.58
C ASP A 992 -34.13 45.95 42.79
N SER A 993 -33.14 46.28 43.66
CA SER A 993 -32.88 46.08 45.14
C SER A 993 -33.53 44.91 45.97
N THR A 994 -33.05 44.48 47.16
CA THR A 994 -32.42 45.20 48.31
C THR A 994 -31.69 44.25 49.32
N GLU A 995 -30.80 44.79 50.15
CA GLU A 995 -30.06 44.21 51.31
C GLU A 995 -30.66 44.67 52.68
N PRO A 996 -30.09 44.43 53.91
CA PRO A 996 -29.29 43.32 54.47
C PRO A 996 -29.74 42.87 55.91
N THR A 997 -29.18 41.79 56.50
CA THR A 997 -28.95 41.67 57.98
C THR A 997 -27.90 40.59 58.36
N GLU A 998 -27.21 40.80 59.50
CA GLU A 998 -26.24 39.92 60.18
C GLU A 998 -26.71 39.64 61.65
N PRO A 999 -26.01 38.86 62.52
CA PRO A 999 -25.32 37.56 62.30
C PRO A 999 -25.55 36.54 63.46
N VAL A 1000 -25.42 35.22 63.23
CA VAL A 1000 -25.20 34.19 64.28
C VAL A 1000 -24.36 33.03 63.74
N THR A 1001 -23.43 32.49 64.54
CA THR A 1001 -22.75 31.20 64.30
C THR A 1001 -23.16 30.21 65.40
N PRO A 1002 -23.32 28.91 65.08
CA PRO A 1002 -22.36 27.95 65.66
C PRO A 1002 -22.03 26.71 64.78
N ALA A 1003 -20.88 26.11 65.09
CA ALA A 1003 -20.54 24.68 64.93
C ALA A 1003 -20.74 23.98 63.56
N ALA A 1004 -19.67 23.99 62.77
CA ALA A 1004 -19.09 22.79 62.13
C ALA A 1004 -20.02 21.74 61.48
N HIS A 1005 -20.46 22.04 60.26
CA HIS A 1005 -20.49 21.05 59.16
C HIS A 1005 -19.87 21.70 57.93
N ALA A 1006 -19.10 20.93 57.15
CA ALA A 1006 -18.54 21.36 55.87
C ALA A 1006 -19.00 20.38 54.78
N GLU A 1007 -19.83 20.84 53.85
CA GLU A 1007 -20.44 20.04 52.79
C GLU A 1007 -20.20 20.73 51.44
N PHE A 1008 -19.75 19.98 50.43
CA PHE A 1008 -19.53 20.49 49.07
C PHE A 1008 -19.95 19.41 48.08
N ARG A 1009 -21.25 19.10 48.07
CA ARG A 1009 -21.82 17.92 47.42
C ARG A 1009 -22.71 18.28 46.25
N ARG A 1010 -22.65 17.49 45.17
CA ARG A 1010 -23.50 17.69 44.00
C ARG A 1010 -24.81 16.90 44.13
N ASN A 1011 -25.94 17.58 43.92
CA ASN A 1011 -27.27 16.99 43.89
C ASN A 1011 -27.95 17.33 42.54
N GLY A 1012 -27.70 16.50 41.53
CA GLY A 1012 -28.22 16.68 40.17
C GLY A 1012 -27.69 17.95 39.48
N PRO A 1013 -28.57 18.92 39.12
CA PRO A 1013 -28.18 20.17 38.44
C PRO A 1013 -27.62 21.26 39.39
N VAL A 1014 -27.65 21.03 40.70
CA VAL A 1014 -27.19 22.01 41.72
C VAL A 1014 -26.12 21.40 42.65
N TRP A 1015 -25.36 22.27 43.30
CA TRP A 1015 -24.44 21.96 44.38
C TRP A 1015 -25.03 22.44 45.71
N GLN A 1016 -24.93 21.60 46.74
CA GLN A 1016 -25.27 21.89 48.12
C GLN A 1016 -23.97 22.22 48.86
N LEU A 1017 -23.83 23.47 49.28
CA LEU A 1017 -22.60 24.03 49.86
C LEU A 1017 -22.85 24.43 51.32
N GLY A 1018 -22.48 23.56 52.26
CA GLY A 1018 -22.55 23.77 53.70
C GLY A 1018 -21.22 24.27 54.28
N TRP A 1019 -21.25 25.34 55.06
CA TRP A 1019 -20.08 25.84 55.81
C TRP A 1019 -20.53 26.70 56.98
N GLY A 1020 -19.96 26.49 58.17
CA GLY A 1020 -20.22 27.32 59.36
C GLY A 1020 -21.68 27.32 59.85
N GLY A 1021 -22.45 26.27 59.55
CA GLY A 1021 -23.88 26.15 59.88
C GLY A 1021 -24.83 26.70 58.83
N VAL A 1022 -24.33 27.29 57.74
CA VAL A 1022 -25.14 27.81 56.62
C VAL A 1022 -24.96 26.90 55.40
N THR A 1023 -26.07 26.45 54.80
CA THR A 1023 -26.08 25.63 53.58
C THR A 1023 -26.78 26.35 52.43
N VAL A 1024 -26.11 26.47 51.29
CA VAL A 1024 -26.56 27.25 50.12
C VAL A 1024 -26.58 26.35 48.89
N HIS A 1025 -27.62 26.50 48.07
CA HIS A 1025 -27.76 25.77 46.81
C HIS A 1025 -27.39 26.65 45.62
N VAL A 1026 -26.45 26.20 44.79
CA VAL A 1026 -25.98 26.96 43.62
C VAL A 1026 -26.01 26.11 42.33
N PRO A 1027 -26.31 26.69 41.15
CA PRO A 1027 -26.29 25.95 39.88
C PRO A 1027 -24.91 25.36 39.55
N ASP A 1028 -24.88 24.21 38.88
CA ASP A 1028 -23.62 23.56 38.44
C ASP A 1028 -22.78 24.47 37.52
N ALA A 1029 -21.52 24.64 37.91
CA ALA A 1029 -20.55 25.49 37.23
C ALA A 1029 -19.18 24.81 37.22
N LYS A 1030 -18.41 24.99 36.14
CA LYS A 1030 -17.12 24.30 35.97
C LYS A 1030 -16.15 24.58 37.13
N GLY A 1031 -16.07 25.82 37.62
CA GLY A 1031 -15.23 26.15 38.77
C GLY A 1031 -15.68 25.56 40.12
N LEU A 1032 -16.95 25.12 40.26
CA LEU A 1032 -17.38 24.35 41.44
C LEU A 1032 -16.89 22.90 41.36
N ARG A 1033 -16.93 22.29 40.17
CA ARG A 1033 -16.30 20.99 39.90
C ARG A 1033 -14.79 21.06 40.14
N ASP A 1034 -14.12 22.09 39.58
CA ASP A 1034 -12.68 22.34 39.75
C ASP A 1034 -12.32 22.47 41.26
N LEU A 1035 -13.17 23.12 42.07
CA LEU A 1035 -13.00 23.24 43.52
C LEU A 1035 -13.24 21.91 44.26
N HIS A 1036 -14.36 21.21 44.00
CA HIS A 1036 -14.67 19.92 44.62
C HIS A 1036 -13.55 18.88 44.41
N SER A 1037 -12.97 18.82 43.21
CA SER A 1037 -11.81 17.96 42.92
C SER A 1037 -10.54 18.34 43.70
N LEU A 1038 -10.38 19.60 44.11
CA LEU A 1038 -9.29 20.04 44.99
C LEU A 1038 -9.59 19.77 46.48
N LEU A 1039 -10.85 19.92 46.90
CA LEU A 1039 -11.30 19.62 48.26
C LEU A 1039 -11.16 18.12 48.59
N GLY A 1040 -11.38 17.23 47.61
CA GLY A 1040 -11.18 15.79 47.75
C GLY A 1040 -9.72 15.33 47.75
N LEU A 1041 -8.76 16.22 47.49
CA LEU A 1041 -7.31 15.93 47.47
C LEU A 1041 -6.51 16.96 48.30
N PRO A 1042 -6.82 17.12 49.60
CA PRO A 1042 -6.17 18.13 50.43
C PRO A 1042 -4.65 17.93 50.49
N GLY A 1043 -3.90 19.03 50.44
CA GLY A 1043 -2.42 19.04 50.42
C GLY A 1043 -1.77 18.75 49.07
N THR A 1044 -2.49 18.14 48.12
CA THR A 1044 -1.95 17.64 46.84
C THR A 1044 -1.93 18.74 45.76
N ASP A 1045 -0.84 18.82 45.00
CA ASP A 1045 -0.74 19.69 43.82
C ASP A 1045 -1.34 19.01 42.58
N VAL A 1046 -2.49 19.50 42.11
CA VAL A 1046 -3.20 19.00 40.93
C VAL A 1046 -2.90 19.87 39.71
N PRO A 1047 -2.31 19.34 38.62
CA PRO A 1047 -2.01 20.13 37.42
C PRO A 1047 -3.25 20.77 36.78
N ALA A 1048 -3.14 22.03 36.37
CA ALA A 1048 -4.25 22.80 35.80
C ALA A 1048 -4.80 22.19 34.49
N VAL A 1049 -3.99 21.45 33.73
CA VAL A 1049 -4.46 20.70 32.55
C VAL A 1049 -5.43 19.57 32.93
N ARG A 1050 -5.22 18.90 34.08
CA ARG A 1050 -6.09 17.83 34.59
C ARG A 1050 -7.44 18.38 35.08
N LEU A 1051 -7.45 19.58 35.66
CA LEU A 1051 -8.70 20.29 36.02
C LEU A 1051 -9.43 20.84 34.77
N LEU A 1052 -8.70 21.23 33.72
CA LEU A 1052 -9.31 21.73 32.50
C LEU A 1052 -10.13 20.65 31.75
N ALA A 1053 -9.64 19.40 31.75
CA ALA A 1053 -10.19 18.25 31.06
C ALA A 1053 -10.06 16.95 31.90
N PRO A 1054 -10.87 16.77 32.95
CA PRO A 1054 -10.70 15.67 33.92
C PRO A 1054 -10.90 14.26 33.33
N GLU A 1055 -11.63 14.13 32.24
CA GLU A 1055 -11.87 12.86 31.52
C GLU A 1055 -10.69 12.47 30.60
N GLY A 1056 -9.68 13.33 30.43
CA GLY A 1056 -8.53 13.11 29.53
C GLY A 1056 -7.38 12.27 30.11
N GLY A 1057 -7.43 11.91 31.39
CA GLY A 1057 -6.46 11.03 32.05
C GLY A 1057 -5.00 11.52 32.00
N GLU A 1058 -4.06 10.57 32.11
CA GLU A 1058 -2.62 10.85 32.17
C GLU A 1058 -2.01 11.20 30.78
N LEU A 1059 -2.70 10.85 29.69
CA LEU A 1059 -2.29 11.19 28.32
C LEU A 1059 -2.18 12.71 28.10
N VAL A 1060 -3.09 13.50 28.69
CA VAL A 1060 -3.04 14.97 28.63
C VAL A 1060 -1.86 15.55 29.45
N LEU A 1061 -1.37 14.82 30.46
CA LEU A 1061 -0.17 15.20 31.20
C LEU A 1061 1.11 14.90 30.43
N ALA A 1062 1.19 13.74 29.75
CA ALA A 1062 2.31 13.38 28.89
C ALA A 1062 2.49 14.40 27.73
N ALA A 1063 1.39 14.75 27.05
CA ALA A 1063 1.39 15.78 26.02
C ALA A 1063 1.82 17.18 26.54
N GLY A 1064 1.63 17.45 27.84
CA GLY A 1064 2.07 18.68 28.49
C GLY A 1064 3.55 18.71 28.89
N GLN A 1065 4.26 17.56 28.88
CA GLN A 1065 5.69 17.46 29.19
C GLN A 1065 6.58 17.49 27.94
N LEU A 1066 6.04 17.18 26.74
CA LEU A 1066 6.72 17.35 25.45
C LEU A 1066 6.78 18.84 25.00
N GLY A 1067 7.38 19.66 25.87
CA GLY A 1067 7.40 21.12 25.75
C GLY A 1067 8.67 21.67 25.10
N GLY A 1068 8.74 21.68 23.77
CA GLY A 1068 9.83 22.34 23.05
C GLY A 1068 9.52 22.68 21.60
N ASP A 1069 9.06 21.68 20.85
CA ASP A 1069 9.14 21.70 19.40
C ASP A 1069 8.17 22.66 18.69
N PRO A 1070 8.57 23.16 17.51
CA PRO A 1070 7.67 23.87 16.62
C PRO A 1070 6.69 22.90 15.93
N VAL A 1071 5.44 23.33 15.76
CA VAL A 1071 4.36 22.56 15.10
C VAL A 1071 4.70 22.16 13.64
N LEU A 1072 5.65 22.88 13.02
CA LEU A 1072 6.38 22.42 11.85
C LEU A 1072 7.87 22.65 12.11
N ASP A 1073 8.70 21.62 11.91
CA ASP A 1073 10.16 21.74 11.91
C ASP A 1073 10.67 22.46 10.64
N ASP A 1074 11.98 22.69 10.51
CA ASP A 1074 12.54 23.43 9.38
C ASP A 1074 12.71 22.60 8.10
N GLU A 1075 12.66 21.26 8.18
CA GLU A 1075 12.62 20.36 7.02
C GLU A 1075 11.21 20.31 6.42
N ALA A 1076 10.18 20.21 7.25
CA ALA A 1076 8.79 20.35 6.82
C ALA A 1076 8.57 21.69 6.11
N LYS A 1077 9.06 22.81 6.68
CA LYS A 1077 9.00 24.13 6.02
C LYS A 1077 9.71 24.16 4.66
N ARG A 1078 10.88 23.52 4.53
CA ARG A 1078 11.58 23.39 3.24
C ARG A 1078 10.74 22.61 2.22
N ARG A 1079 10.15 21.49 2.63
CA ARG A 1079 9.30 20.64 1.74
C ARG A 1079 8.01 21.34 1.31
N TYR A 1080 7.31 22.02 2.23
CA TYR A 1080 6.15 22.83 1.90
C TYR A 1080 6.51 23.96 0.92
N LYS A 1081 7.66 24.65 1.13
CA LYS A 1081 8.13 25.65 0.16
C LYS A 1081 8.43 25.02 -1.21
N GLN A 1082 9.20 23.93 -1.26
CA GLN A 1082 9.50 23.19 -2.49
C GLN A 1082 8.25 22.61 -3.17
N HIS A 1083 7.14 22.46 -2.44
CA HIS A 1083 5.85 22.11 -3.03
C HIS A 1083 5.20 23.34 -3.68
N LEU A 1084 5.08 24.46 -2.96
CA LEU A 1084 4.53 25.71 -3.50
C LEU A 1084 5.33 26.20 -4.72
N ASP A 1085 6.66 26.20 -4.64
CA ASP A 1085 7.56 26.58 -5.76
C ASP A 1085 7.34 25.67 -7.00
N ARG A 1086 6.96 24.39 -6.82
CA ARG A 1086 6.62 23.46 -7.92
C ARG A 1086 5.23 23.71 -8.49
N LEU A 1087 4.25 24.05 -7.65
CA LEU A 1087 2.89 24.37 -8.09
C LEU A 1087 2.85 25.69 -8.86
N ASP A 1088 3.57 26.73 -8.40
CA ASP A 1088 3.71 27.98 -9.15
C ASP A 1088 4.29 27.73 -10.55
N ALA A 1089 5.40 26.99 -10.63
CA ALA A 1089 5.99 26.61 -11.91
C ALA A 1089 5.09 25.70 -12.77
N ALA A 1090 4.15 24.95 -12.17
CA ALA A 1090 3.17 24.15 -12.90
C ALA A 1090 2.00 25.01 -13.43
N MET A 1091 1.54 25.98 -12.65
CA MET A 1091 0.56 26.99 -13.07
C MET A 1091 1.11 27.82 -14.24
N ASP A 1092 2.36 28.28 -14.17
CA ASP A 1092 3.02 29.00 -15.27
C ASP A 1092 3.06 28.17 -16.57
N ARG A 1093 3.38 26.87 -16.46
CA ARG A 1093 3.41 25.96 -17.63
C ARG A 1093 2.02 25.63 -18.19
N ALA A 1094 0.97 25.62 -17.35
CA ALA A 1094 -0.41 25.43 -17.79
C ALA A 1094 -0.96 26.72 -18.45
N ALA A 1095 -0.69 27.88 -17.86
CA ALA A 1095 -1.05 29.18 -18.43
C ALA A 1095 -0.35 29.44 -19.78
N ALA A 1096 0.92 29.04 -19.93
CA ALA A 1096 1.64 29.09 -21.21
C ALA A 1096 1.10 28.12 -22.29
N ARG A 1097 0.10 27.30 -21.97
CA ARG A 1097 -0.63 26.39 -22.86
C ARG A 1097 -2.13 26.72 -22.97
N ASP A 1098 -2.56 27.83 -22.37
CA ASP A 1098 -3.96 28.28 -22.27
C ASP A 1098 -4.90 27.29 -21.53
N ASP A 1099 -4.35 26.38 -20.71
CA ASP A 1099 -5.12 25.39 -19.95
C ASP A 1099 -5.65 25.98 -18.63
N ALA A 1100 -6.75 26.73 -18.75
CA ALA A 1100 -7.41 27.37 -17.62
C ALA A 1100 -7.90 26.37 -16.53
N ARG A 1101 -8.25 25.13 -16.91
CA ARG A 1101 -8.73 24.11 -15.94
C ARG A 1101 -7.60 23.62 -15.05
N GLN A 1102 -6.44 23.37 -15.64
CA GLN A 1102 -5.28 22.89 -14.89
C GLN A 1102 -4.66 24.00 -14.02
N VAL A 1103 -4.71 25.25 -14.47
CA VAL A 1103 -4.38 26.43 -13.63
C VAL A 1103 -5.32 26.52 -12.41
N GLU A 1104 -6.63 26.32 -12.57
CA GLU A 1104 -7.58 26.31 -11.44
C GLU A 1104 -7.37 25.12 -10.50
N ALA A 1105 -6.99 23.95 -11.01
CA ALA A 1105 -6.68 22.77 -10.19
C ALA A 1105 -5.46 23.02 -9.28
N TYR A 1106 -4.31 23.41 -9.84
CA TYR A 1106 -3.12 23.71 -9.05
C TYR A 1106 -3.32 24.93 -8.15
N GLY A 1107 -4.11 25.93 -8.57
CA GLY A 1107 -4.48 27.08 -7.74
C GLY A 1107 -5.24 26.69 -6.45
N ARG A 1108 -6.15 25.71 -6.54
CA ARG A 1108 -6.87 25.17 -5.37
C ARG A 1108 -5.96 24.39 -4.43
N GLU A 1109 -5.11 23.50 -4.95
CA GLU A 1109 -4.13 22.75 -4.16
C GLU A 1109 -3.16 23.68 -3.42
N ARG A 1110 -2.62 24.67 -4.15
CA ARG A 1110 -1.74 25.72 -3.60
C ARG A 1110 -2.42 26.51 -2.48
N GLN A 1111 -3.70 26.87 -2.64
CA GLN A 1111 -4.43 27.61 -1.61
C GLN A 1111 -4.68 26.76 -0.35
N ALA A 1112 -5.00 25.47 -0.51
CA ALA A 1112 -5.14 24.55 0.62
C ALA A 1112 -3.83 24.41 1.42
N LEU A 1113 -2.69 24.23 0.75
CA LEU A 1113 -1.36 24.19 1.38
C LEU A 1113 -1.03 25.50 2.13
N LEU A 1114 -1.43 26.66 1.58
CA LEU A 1114 -1.24 27.95 2.24
C LEU A 1114 -2.11 28.10 3.49
N ASP A 1115 -3.33 27.56 3.50
CA ASP A 1115 -4.23 27.62 4.68
C ASP A 1115 -3.85 26.60 5.78
N GLU A 1116 -3.29 25.44 5.41
CA GLU A 1116 -2.65 24.53 6.35
C GLU A 1116 -1.42 25.19 7.01
N LEU A 1117 -0.54 25.80 6.21
CA LEU A 1117 0.61 26.58 6.70
C LEU A 1117 0.20 27.75 7.61
N ARG A 1118 -0.87 28.48 7.28
CA ARG A 1118 -1.45 29.54 8.12
C ARG A 1118 -1.98 29.01 9.46
N THR A 1119 -2.43 27.76 9.49
CA THR A 1119 -2.95 27.10 10.70
C THR A 1119 -1.80 26.64 11.61
N ALA A 1120 -0.73 26.09 11.03
CA ALA A 1120 0.45 25.61 11.75
C ALA A 1120 1.41 26.73 12.20
N ALA A 1121 1.51 27.83 11.45
CA ALA A 1121 2.36 28.98 11.78
C ALA A 1121 1.66 29.99 12.71
N GLY A 1122 2.47 30.86 13.34
CA GLY A 1122 2.00 32.04 14.07
C GLY A 1122 2.06 33.32 13.20
N LEU A 1123 1.40 34.37 13.69
CA LEU A 1123 1.41 35.71 13.08
C LEU A 1123 2.84 36.17 12.74
N GLY A 1124 3.04 36.61 11.49
CA GLY A 1124 4.35 37.03 10.99
C GLY A 1124 5.34 35.90 10.69
N GLY A 1125 4.85 34.67 10.43
CA GLY A 1125 5.70 33.54 10.01
C GLY A 1125 6.53 32.90 11.14
N ARG A 1126 6.25 33.26 12.39
CA ARG A 1126 6.94 32.69 13.56
C ARG A 1126 6.41 31.28 13.84
N ALA A 1127 7.30 30.33 14.13
CA ALA A 1127 6.90 28.97 14.44
C ALA A 1127 6.05 28.90 15.73
N ARG A 1128 4.87 28.29 15.63
CA ARG A 1128 4.00 27.97 16.77
C ARG A 1128 4.63 26.79 17.53
N ARG A 1129 4.61 26.79 18.87
CA ARG A 1129 5.22 25.73 19.71
C ARG A 1129 4.18 25.01 20.57
N LEU A 1130 4.43 23.76 20.91
CA LEU A 1130 3.49 22.88 21.64
C LEU A 1130 3.15 23.32 23.09
N GLY A 1131 3.96 24.18 23.72
CA GLY A 1131 3.80 24.58 25.14
C GLY A 1131 2.61 25.51 25.49
N ASP A 1132 1.82 25.98 24.51
CA ASP A 1132 0.70 26.93 24.76
C ASP A 1132 -0.44 26.33 25.60
N GLN A 1133 -0.63 25.00 25.59
CA GLN A 1133 -1.76 24.36 26.28
C GLN A 1133 -1.66 24.48 27.81
N THR A 1134 -0.50 24.23 28.41
CA THR A 1134 -0.30 24.30 29.86
C THR A 1134 -0.52 25.73 30.39
N GLU A 1135 -0.09 26.75 29.63
CA GLU A 1135 -0.28 28.15 29.98
C GLU A 1135 -1.73 28.62 29.84
N ARG A 1136 -2.43 28.15 28.78
CA ARG A 1136 -3.87 28.41 28.62
C ARG A 1136 -4.71 27.66 29.64
N ALA A 1137 -4.32 26.45 30.05
CA ALA A 1137 -4.97 25.71 31.13
C ALA A 1137 -4.81 26.45 32.47
N ARG A 1138 -3.59 26.85 32.84
CA ARG A 1138 -3.32 27.71 34.01
C ARG A 1138 -4.24 28.93 34.03
N LYS A 1139 -4.23 29.73 32.96
CA LYS A 1139 -5.06 30.94 32.83
C LYS A 1139 -6.56 30.64 32.94
N THR A 1140 -7.04 29.60 32.26
CA THR A 1140 -8.47 29.26 32.21
C THR A 1140 -8.99 28.72 33.54
N VAL A 1141 -8.27 27.80 34.19
CA VAL A 1141 -8.68 27.24 35.49
C VAL A 1141 -8.56 28.28 36.60
N THR A 1142 -7.49 29.09 36.61
CA THR A 1142 -7.36 30.22 37.55
C THR A 1142 -8.52 31.21 37.40
N ALA A 1143 -8.94 31.50 36.16
CA ALA A 1143 -10.10 32.36 35.91
C ALA A 1143 -11.43 31.73 36.35
N ARG A 1144 -11.66 30.43 36.09
CA ARG A 1144 -12.87 29.70 36.52
C ARG A 1144 -13.03 29.66 38.03
N ILE A 1145 -11.97 29.27 38.75
CA ILE A 1145 -11.96 29.20 40.21
C ILE A 1145 -12.19 30.60 40.80
N ARG A 1146 -11.50 31.64 40.29
CA ARG A 1146 -11.67 33.02 40.76
C ARG A 1146 -13.06 33.59 40.48
N ASP A 1147 -13.65 33.31 39.32
CA ASP A 1147 -15.02 33.74 38.98
C ASP A 1147 -16.07 33.00 39.82
N THR A 1148 -15.85 31.72 40.12
CA THR A 1148 -16.72 30.94 41.02
C THR A 1148 -16.65 31.48 42.45
N LEU A 1149 -15.45 31.75 42.98
CA LEU A 1149 -15.29 32.36 44.31
C LEU A 1149 -15.93 33.76 44.38
N ARG A 1150 -15.80 34.57 43.31
CA ARG A 1150 -16.49 35.86 43.19
C ARG A 1150 -18.02 35.73 43.17
N LYS A 1151 -18.56 34.69 42.55
CA LYS A 1151 -20.00 34.39 42.54
C LYS A 1151 -20.51 33.82 43.86
N LEU A 1152 -19.61 33.22 44.65
CA LEU A 1152 -19.92 32.76 46.01
C LEU A 1152 -19.85 33.89 47.04
N ASP A 1153 -19.23 35.04 46.79
CA ASP A 1153 -19.18 36.16 47.76
C ASP A 1153 -20.56 36.61 48.28
N PRO A 1154 -21.56 36.96 47.43
CA PRO A 1154 -22.87 37.38 47.91
C PRO A 1154 -23.78 36.21 48.35
N LEU A 1155 -23.33 34.96 48.19
CA LEU A 1155 -24.15 33.76 48.45
C LEU A 1155 -23.68 33.00 49.70
N HIS A 1156 -22.38 32.87 49.89
CA HIS A 1156 -21.73 32.20 51.03
C HIS A 1156 -20.36 32.84 51.34
N PRO A 1157 -20.33 34.07 51.88
CA PRO A 1157 -19.09 34.84 52.03
C PRO A 1157 -18.06 34.14 52.93
N ALA A 1158 -18.50 33.45 53.99
CA ALA A 1158 -17.62 32.71 54.89
C ALA A 1158 -16.89 31.55 54.19
N LEU A 1159 -17.59 30.83 53.30
CA LEU A 1159 -17.00 29.77 52.47
C LEU A 1159 -16.06 30.36 51.41
N ALA A 1160 -16.48 31.43 50.73
CA ALA A 1160 -15.66 32.11 49.72
C ALA A 1160 -14.37 32.70 50.32
N ALA A 1161 -14.40 33.19 51.57
CA ALA A 1161 -13.23 33.65 52.30
C ALA A 1161 -12.28 32.49 52.66
N HIS A 1162 -12.80 31.39 53.22
CA HIS A 1162 -12.02 30.18 53.54
C HIS A 1162 -11.31 29.62 52.30
N LEU A 1163 -12.03 29.44 51.20
CA LEU A 1163 -11.48 28.90 49.97
C LEU A 1163 -10.43 29.82 49.32
N ARG A 1164 -10.53 31.15 49.48
CA ARG A 1164 -9.45 32.06 49.05
C ARG A 1164 -8.18 31.95 49.89
N ALA A 1165 -8.31 31.75 51.20
CA ALA A 1165 -7.17 31.60 52.09
C ALA A 1165 -6.44 30.26 51.89
N SER A 1166 -7.14 29.24 51.38
CA SER A 1166 -6.65 27.85 51.33
C SER A 1166 -6.43 27.29 49.92
N VAL A 1167 -7.02 27.87 48.85
CA VAL A 1167 -6.83 27.38 47.46
C VAL A 1167 -5.76 28.21 46.73
N THR A 1168 -4.63 27.57 46.45
CA THR A 1168 -3.57 28.09 45.58
C THR A 1168 -3.85 27.72 44.12
N THR A 1169 -3.53 28.62 43.18
CA THR A 1169 -3.77 28.44 41.73
C THR A 1169 -2.55 28.85 40.91
N GLY A 1170 -2.20 28.02 39.91
CA GLY A 1170 -0.96 28.14 39.14
C GLY A 1170 -0.91 27.13 37.98
N THR A 1171 0.30 26.68 37.60
CA THR A 1171 0.46 25.52 36.70
C THR A 1171 -0.05 24.23 37.36
N THR A 1172 0.13 24.12 38.68
CA THR A 1172 -0.66 23.27 39.59
C THR A 1172 -1.60 24.14 40.42
N CYS A 1173 -2.67 23.54 40.92
CA CYS A 1173 -3.60 24.11 41.90
C CYS A 1173 -3.70 23.16 43.10
N ALA A 1174 -3.82 23.69 44.31
CA ALA A 1174 -3.86 22.87 45.53
C ALA A 1174 -4.71 23.52 46.63
N TYR A 1175 -5.44 22.70 47.39
CA TYR A 1175 -6.18 23.10 48.59
C TYR A 1175 -5.38 22.74 49.85
N ARG A 1176 -5.01 23.76 50.63
CA ARG A 1176 -4.12 23.67 51.81
C ARG A 1176 -4.72 24.46 53.01
N PRO A 1177 -5.76 23.93 53.68
CA PRO A 1177 -6.37 24.55 54.85
C PRO A 1177 -5.52 24.35 56.12
N HIS A 1178 -5.65 25.24 57.10
CA HIS A 1178 -5.02 25.09 58.41
C HIS A 1178 -5.86 25.74 59.54
N PRO A 1179 -6.40 24.96 60.50
CA PRO A 1179 -6.53 23.49 60.49
C PRO A 1179 -7.45 23.00 59.36
N PRO A 1180 -7.38 21.71 58.97
CA PRO A 1180 -8.27 21.14 57.96
C PRO A 1180 -9.70 20.95 58.49
N PRO A 1181 -10.74 21.41 57.78
CA PRO A 1181 -12.13 21.00 58.02
C PRO A 1181 -12.38 19.59 57.45
N ASP A 1182 -13.31 18.87 58.05
CA ASP A 1182 -13.75 17.55 57.58
C ASP A 1182 -14.91 17.71 56.57
N TRP A 1183 -14.68 17.32 55.31
CA TRP A 1183 -15.57 17.61 54.18
C TRP A 1183 -16.47 16.43 53.80
N GLN A 1184 -17.78 16.69 53.71
CA GLN A 1184 -18.73 15.81 53.03
C GLN A 1184 -18.86 16.23 51.56
N LEU A 1185 -18.39 15.38 50.65
CA LEU A 1185 -18.28 15.63 49.19
C LEU A 1185 -19.28 14.79 48.39
#